data_AF-A0A2V6CQY4-F1
#
_entry.id   AF-A0A2V6CQY4-F1
#
_cell.length_a   1.000
_cell.length_b   1.000
_cell.length_c   1.000
_cell.angle_alpha   90.00
_cell.angle_beta   90.00
_cell.angle_gamma   90.00
#
_symmetry.space_group_name_H-M   'P 1'
#
loop_
_entity.id
_entity.type
_entity.pdbx_description
1 polymer ?
#
loop_
_entity_poly.entity_id
_entity_poly.type
_entity_poly.pdbx_seq_one_letter_code
_entity_poly.pdbx_strand_id
1 'polypeptide(L)'
;MAKAEATRSTITERLRRFAASQGVKEAAAISFVIALASVMLFRAFGGDWPVGHDHPVHLFRIWQLKQHLISHATPWSWSQRWFAGCPISLVYPVGADFFVLAVQVLSFGTLSISQAYALAFWLFYFLYGYAAYYFISRAVVSRLAACVAVLFFLTDPGYDDIGGWFWLVDAGVWTAALGMVPALIGTVRVADLFERPRPRTAAAVGLCIGFGSLCHQLILVYFAIAIVLLTVIRYLTTDETPWRRSFLWIGVAVVCGLLIASFWLVPHLAVLPYISEIGIGGQWSGSTFGEVGAKLARGQLFTGMFWLATAVGLVALVVFLRARQTMPLFMAMFSFLAIFLSSASIPRMLNADTAGWLEKNMIFPRLLMLVKPFWYGAGAFLLVSSVRLMRHAIGPKTSPPSTNARRKNLIAHAVIALFVCVCVVPLLYHSVETFVREEVLRPTRWNSGRTDLADRAAFIQWANTTLPKAPEFFRIAHGFDQDEHNLTDLGIYIPYPFYKIYNTPTGDHFKYNLGSASNEALRAANVRFAISEHAIERPDFSLERRFGQSLLLYRVTNWNPQPFEISGGAGTVKLEQLDDEVVTLRAEAGAHGLLRLNVTYFPKWHVTREGIPVPITPLTVSGVANSLFMQVPLQPGLYRFEYDRTLSDYSGTILFSVGLATCLILTLPHRLRHALWQRAASIPSNSARLFAARKRNQS
;
A
#
# COMPACT_ATOMS: atom_id res chain seq x y z
N MET A 1 -53.12 2.93 -31.77
CA MET A 1 -52.48 3.20 -30.46
C MET A 1 -52.25 1.93 -29.64
N ALA A 2 -53.26 1.05 -29.45
CA ALA A 2 -53.12 -0.20 -28.69
C ALA A 2 -51.93 -1.11 -29.11
N LYS A 3 -51.65 -1.27 -30.42
CA LYS A 3 -50.50 -2.07 -30.91
C LYS A 3 -49.14 -1.47 -30.53
N ALA A 4 -49.02 -0.14 -30.50
CA ALA A 4 -47.80 0.54 -30.07
C ALA A 4 -47.60 0.43 -28.56
N GLU A 5 -48.69 0.44 -27.78
CA GLU A 5 -48.68 0.27 -26.34
C GLU A 5 -48.33 -1.16 -25.92
N ALA A 6 -48.89 -2.18 -26.59
CA ALA A 6 -48.52 -3.58 -26.41
C ALA A 6 -47.04 -3.84 -26.76
N THR A 7 -46.52 -3.20 -27.82
CA THR A 7 -45.12 -3.30 -28.22
C THR A 7 -44.19 -2.65 -27.18
N ARG A 8 -44.56 -1.47 -26.67
CA ARG A 8 -43.80 -0.80 -25.58
C ARG A 8 -43.78 -1.64 -24.31
N SER A 9 -44.93 -2.19 -23.89
CA SER A 9 -45.03 -3.06 -22.71
C SER A 9 -44.11 -4.29 -22.84
N THR A 10 -44.15 -4.97 -23.99
CA THR A 10 -43.31 -6.15 -24.27
C THR A 10 -41.81 -5.82 -24.24
N ILE A 11 -41.41 -4.69 -24.82
CA ILE A 11 -40.00 -4.24 -24.82
C ILE A 11 -39.56 -3.91 -23.39
N THR A 12 -40.36 -3.16 -22.62
CA THR A 12 -40.05 -2.80 -21.23
C THR A 12 -39.91 -4.05 -20.36
N GLU A 13 -40.79 -5.05 -20.54
CA GLU A 13 -40.70 -6.31 -19.79
C GLU A 13 -39.44 -7.10 -20.15
N ARG A 14 -39.10 -7.22 -21.44
CA ARG A 14 -37.84 -7.86 -21.88
C ARG A 14 -36.61 -7.17 -21.31
N LEU A 15 -36.59 -5.83 -21.29
CA LEU A 15 -35.50 -5.05 -20.71
C LEU A 15 -35.39 -5.27 -19.19
N ARG A 16 -36.52 -5.33 -18.47
CA ARG A 16 -36.55 -5.65 -17.04
C ARG A 16 -36.03 -7.06 -16.76
N ARG A 17 -36.51 -8.08 -17.49
CA ARG A 17 -36.03 -9.47 -17.36
C ARG A 17 -34.54 -9.59 -17.68
N PHE A 18 -34.08 -8.90 -18.72
CA PHE A 18 -32.66 -8.84 -19.06
C PHE A 18 -31.84 -8.20 -17.92
N ALA A 19 -32.24 -7.02 -17.44
CA ALA A 19 -31.57 -6.34 -16.33
C ALA A 19 -31.53 -7.20 -15.05
N ALA A 20 -32.64 -7.86 -14.70
CA ALA A 20 -32.70 -8.80 -13.58
C ALA A 20 -31.71 -9.98 -13.78
N SER A 21 -31.68 -10.58 -14.97
CA SER A 21 -30.74 -11.68 -15.27
C SER A 21 -29.27 -11.24 -15.20
N GLN A 22 -28.95 -10.00 -15.59
CA GLN A 22 -27.60 -9.45 -15.46
C GLN A 22 -27.26 -9.18 -13.99
N GLY A 23 -28.22 -8.69 -13.20
CA GLY A 23 -28.07 -8.48 -11.76
C GLY A 23 -27.79 -9.77 -11.01
N VAL A 24 -28.53 -10.85 -11.29
CA VAL A 24 -28.29 -12.17 -10.68
C VAL A 24 -26.90 -12.71 -11.01
N LYS A 25 -26.45 -12.60 -12.27
CA LYS A 25 -25.11 -13.03 -12.68
C LYS A 25 -24.00 -12.23 -11.99
N GLU A 26 -24.22 -10.92 -11.83
CA GLU A 26 -23.29 -10.04 -11.12
C GLU A 26 -23.21 -10.41 -9.64
N ALA A 27 -24.36 -10.59 -8.99
CA ALA A 27 -24.43 -11.02 -7.60
C ALA A 27 -23.73 -12.37 -7.39
N ALA A 28 -23.97 -13.35 -8.26
CA ALA A 28 -23.30 -14.66 -8.20
C ALA A 28 -21.78 -14.54 -8.34
N ALA A 29 -21.29 -13.68 -9.23
CA ALA A 29 -19.86 -13.44 -9.40
C ALA A 29 -19.25 -12.77 -8.15
N ILE A 30 -19.92 -11.77 -7.58
CA ILE A 30 -19.49 -11.11 -6.34
C ILE A 30 -19.48 -12.12 -5.19
N SER A 31 -20.54 -12.92 -5.03
CA SER A 31 -20.60 -13.99 -4.03
C SER A 31 -19.47 -15.01 -4.21
N PHE A 32 -19.10 -15.34 -5.45
CA PHE A 32 -17.94 -16.19 -5.72
C PHE A 32 -16.63 -15.55 -5.22
N VAL A 33 -16.39 -14.26 -5.48
CA VAL A 33 -15.18 -13.57 -4.98
C VAL A 33 -15.17 -13.50 -3.45
N ILE A 34 -16.31 -13.20 -2.81
CA ILE A 34 -16.44 -13.20 -1.35
C ILE A 34 -16.15 -14.59 -0.79
N ALA A 35 -16.74 -15.64 -1.37
CA ALA A 35 -16.53 -17.02 -0.92
C ALA A 35 -15.07 -17.42 -1.07
N LEU A 36 -14.44 -17.11 -2.20
CA LEU A 36 -13.02 -17.40 -2.44
C LEU A 36 -12.12 -16.70 -1.40
N ALA A 37 -12.29 -15.38 -1.22
CA ALA A 37 -11.52 -14.63 -0.22
C ALA A 37 -11.74 -15.16 1.21
N SER A 38 -12.97 -15.53 1.55
CA SER A 38 -13.31 -16.07 2.87
C SER A 38 -12.75 -17.46 3.11
N VAL A 39 -12.71 -18.33 2.10
CA VAL A 39 -12.08 -19.65 2.22
C VAL A 39 -10.57 -19.50 2.40
N MET A 40 -9.93 -18.63 1.60
CA MET A 40 -8.48 -18.44 1.67
C MET A 40 -8.03 -17.76 2.98
N LEU A 41 -8.83 -16.82 3.49
CA LEU A 41 -8.50 -16.00 4.67
C LEU A 41 -9.52 -16.17 5.80
N PHE A 42 -10.02 -17.39 6.01
CA PHE A 42 -11.08 -17.65 7.00
C PHE A 42 -10.67 -17.26 8.43
N ARG A 43 -9.38 -17.40 8.77
CA ARG A 43 -8.81 -16.99 10.06
C ARG A 43 -8.84 -15.46 10.22
N ALA A 44 -8.44 -14.73 9.18
CA ALA A 44 -8.51 -13.26 9.15
C ALA A 44 -9.96 -12.77 9.31
N PHE A 45 -10.90 -13.42 8.61
CA PHE A 45 -12.33 -13.14 8.77
C PHE A 45 -12.82 -13.39 10.21
N GLY A 46 -12.28 -14.42 10.88
CA GLY A 46 -12.52 -14.71 12.29
C GLY A 46 -11.79 -13.80 13.29
N GLY A 47 -11.03 -12.79 12.83
CA GLY A 47 -10.31 -11.85 13.68
C GLY A 47 -8.88 -12.24 14.05
N ASP A 48 -8.36 -13.37 13.52
CA ASP A 48 -6.98 -13.81 13.71
C ASP A 48 -6.10 -13.26 12.59
N TRP A 49 -5.10 -12.45 12.93
CA TRP A 49 -4.29 -11.74 11.94
C TRP A 49 -3.01 -12.53 11.58
N PRO A 50 -2.51 -12.40 10.34
CA PRO A 50 -1.22 -12.98 9.95
C PRO A 50 -0.06 -12.25 10.63
N VAL A 51 1.02 -12.94 10.97
CA VAL A 51 2.15 -12.41 11.77
C VAL A 51 3.51 -12.47 11.06
N GLY A 52 3.54 -12.88 9.79
CA GLY A 52 4.76 -12.91 8.99
C GLY A 52 5.28 -11.51 8.65
N HIS A 53 6.60 -11.36 8.58
CA HIS A 53 7.29 -10.19 8.02
C HIS A 53 6.68 -8.84 8.42
N ASP A 54 6.11 -8.06 7.49
CA ASP A 54 5.68 -6.68 7.75
C ASP A 54 4.36 -6.56 8.52
N HIS A 55 3.65 -7.66 8.78
CA HIS A 55 2.36 -7.58 9.46
C HIS A 55 2.45 -6.95 10.87
N PRO A 56 3.37 -7.39 11.77
CA PRO A 56 3.55 -6.76 13.08
C PRO A 56 3.95 -5.29 13.00
N VAL A 57 4.76 -4.93 12.00
CA VAL A 57 5.21 -3.56 11.73
C VAL A 57 4.01 -2.68 11.37
N HIS A 58 3.17 -3.13 10.44
CA HIS A 58 1.95 -2.41 10.06
C HIS A 58 0.98 -2.30 11.24
N LEU A 59 0.78 -3.36 12.01
CA LEU A 59 -0.11 -3.33 13.18
C LEU A 59 0.36 -2.30 14.22
N PHE A 60 1.65 -2.29 14.56
CA PHE A 60 2.22 -1.34 15.51
C PHE A 60 2.08 0.10 15.00
N ARG A 61 2.38 0.34 13.73
CA ARG A 61 2.20 1.63 13.08
C ARG A 61 0.77 2.15 13.16
N ILE A 62 -0.21 1.31 12.83
CA ILE A 62 -1.63 1.66 12.84
C ILE A 62 -2.06 2.02 14.26
N TRP A 63 -1.58 1.26 15.25
CA TRP A 63 -1.80 1.60 16.65
C TRP A 63 -1.20 2.95 17.02
N GLN A 64 0.03 3.28 16.59
CA GLN A 64 0.64 4.60 16.83
C GLN A 64 -0.16 5.72 16.18
N LEU A 65 -0.58 5.56 14.92
CA LEU A 65 -1.46 6.52 14.25
C LEU A 65 -2.74 6.78 15.06
N LYS A 66 -3.36 5.71 15.58
CA LYS A 66 -4.52 5.84 16.47
C LYS A 66 -4.19 6.64 17.72
N GLN A 67 -3.07 6.35 18.39
CA GLN A 67 -2.67 7.10 19.59
C GLN A 67 -2.49 8.58 19.27
N HIS A 68 -1.83 8.92 18.17
CA HIS A 68 -1.63 10.31 17.75
C HIS A 68 -2.94 11.03 17.42
N LEU A 69 -3.88 10.36 16.76
CA LEU A 69 -5.19 10.93 16.50
C LEU A 69 -5.95 11.22 17.81
N ILE A 70 -5.78 10.38 18.84
CA ILE A 70 -6.39 10.58 20.16
C ILE A 70 -5.70 11.70 20.94
N SER A 71 -4.37 11.69 21.02
CA SER A 71 -3.61 12.64 21.85
C SER A 71 -3.45 14.01 21.21
N HIS A 72 -3.41 14.09 19.88
CA HIS A 72 -3.04 15.29 19.14
C HIS A 72 -4.05 15.75 18.09
N ALA A 73 -5.11 14.98 17.84
CA ALA A 73 -6.11 15.26 16.79
C ALA A 73 -5.53 15.44 15.38
N THR A 74 -4.37 14.85 15.11
CA THR A 74 -3.70 14.92 13.81
C THR A 74 -2.89 13.65 13.55
N PRO A 75 -2.80 13.21 12.29
CA PRO A 75 -1.87 12.14 11.92
C PRO A 75 -0.42 12.62 11.80
N TRP A 76 -0.18 13.94 11.70
CA TRP A 76 1.14 14.55 11.44
C TRP A 76 1.87 14.86 12.75
N SER A 77 2.31 13.84 13.46
CA SER A 77 3.06 13.97 14.70
C SER A 77 4.40 13.26 14.63
N TRP A 78 5.25 13.58 15.60
CA TRP A 78 6.41 12.77 15.94
C TRP A 78 5.99 11.62 16.86
N SER A 79 6.71 10.51 16.84
CA SER A 79 6.62 9.50 17.91
C SER A 79 8.00 9.06 18.35
N GLN A 80 8.22 9.03 19.66
CA GLN A 80 9.40 8.44 20.30
C GLN A 80 9.32 6.92 20.42
N ARG A 81 8.13 6.35 20.16
CA ARG A 81 7.78 4.94 20.33
C ARG A 81 8.52 3.98 19.39
N TRP A 82 9.15 4.49 18.33
CA TRP A 82 9.85 3.67 17.34
C TRP A 82 11.20 4.29 16.95
N PHE A 83 12.21 3.43 16.73
CA PHE A 83 13.59 3.82 16.41
C PHE A 83 14.15 4.74 17.49
N ALA A 84 14.91 5.77 17.11
CA ALA A 84 15.25 6.89 17.97
C ALA A 84 14.28 8.09 17.80
N GLY A 85 13.05 7.80 17.37
CA GLY A 85 12.02 8.77 17.03
C GLY A 85 11.86 8.95 15.53
N CYS A 86 10.61 9.02 15.04
CA CYS A 86 10.33 9.24 13.62
C CYS A 86 8.95 9.87 13.36
N PRO A 87 8.77 10.58 12.21
CA PRO A 87 7.49 11.16 11.82
C PRO A 87 6.76 10.23 10.83
N ILE A 88 6.27 9.10 11.34
CA ILE A 88 5.79 7.94 10.55
C ILE A 88 4.82 8.33 9.43
N SER A 89 3.81 9.12 9.76
CA SER A 89 2.76 9.52 8.81
C SER A 89 3.25 10.47 7.72
N LEU A 90 4.39 11.16 7.92
CA LEU A 90 4.98 12.04 6.91
C LEU A 90 5.82 11.26 5.90
N VAL A 91 6.48 10.18 6.35
CA VAL A 91 7.46 9.46 5.53
C VAL A 91 6.83 8.36 4.67
N TYR A 92 5.61 7.91 5.00
CA TYR A 92 4.93 6.86 4.23
C TYR A 92 3.41 7.12 4.08
N PRO A 93 2.79 6.71 2.96
CA PRO A 93 1.34 6.88 2.76
C PRO A 93 0.49 6.22 3.85
N VAL A 94 -0.57 6.90 4.29
CA VAL A 94 -1.38 6.51 5.47
C VAL A 94 -2.73 5.86 5.13
N GLY A 95 -3.03 5.65 3.84
CA GLY A 95 -4.34 5.19 3.36
C GLY A 95 -4.73 3.80 3.87
N ALA A 96 -3.79 2.85 3.89
CA ALA A 96 -4.03 1.53 4.46
C ALA A 96 -4.22 1.58 5.99
N ASP A 97 -3.52 2.49 6.67
CA ASP A 97 -3.67 2.65 8.12
C ASP A 97 -5.07 3.18 8.46
N PHE A 98 -5.53 4.21 7.76
CA PHE A 98 -6.89 4.74 7.89
C PHE A 98 -7.95 3.72 7.51
N PHE A 99 -7.67 2.82 6.57
CA PHE A 99 -8.60 1.73 6.21
C PHE A 99 -8.82 0.77 7.37
N VAL A 100 -7.77 0.38 8.11
CA VAL A 100 -7.91 -0.45 9.32
C VAL A 100 -8.64 0.31 10.44
N LEU A 101 -8.30 1.58 10.66
CA LEU A 101 -9.00 2.39 11.66
C LEU A 101 -10.48 2.59 11.31
N ALA A 102 -10.82 2.72 10.02
CA ALA A 102 -12.21 2.79 9.57
C ALA A 102 -12.97 1.50 9.91
N VAL A 103 -12.37 0.31 9.71
CA VAL A 103 -12.98 -0.96 10.12
C VAL A 103 -13.22 -0.99 11.64
N GLN A 104 -12.26 -0.54 12.44
CA GLN A 104 -12.44 -0.46 13.90
C GLN A 104 -13.58 0.51 14.29
N VAL A 105 -13.61 1.70 13.70
CA VAL A 105 -14.66 2.71 13.98
C VAL A 105 -16.03 2.22 13.55
N LEU A 106 -16.14 1.59 12.37
CA LEU A 106 -17.40 1.01 11.87
C LEU A 106 -17.88 -0.19 12.69
N SER A 107 -16.98 -0.85 13.42
CA SER A 107 -17.34 -1.85 14.44
C SER A 107 -17.81 -1.23 15.76
N PHE A 108 -17.93 0.10 15.84
CA PHE A 108 -18.22 0.86 17.06
C PHE A 108 -17.26 0.55 18.22
N GLY A 109 -16.00 0.22 17.89
CA GLY A 109 -14.98 -0.15 18.88
C GLY A 109 -15.12 -1.56 19.47
N THR A 110 -16.05 -2.39 18.97
CA THR A 110 -16.17 -3.80 19.42
C THR A 110 -14.97 -4.66 19.04
N LEU A 111 -14.29 -4.33 17.94
CA LEU A 111 -13.05 -5.00 17.53
C LEU A 111 -11.82 -4.34 18.15
N SER A 112 -10.93 -5.16 18.72
CA SER A 112 -9.58 -4.73 19.05
C SER A 112 -8.82 -4.26 17.79
N ILE A 113 -7.71 -3.55 17.96
CA ILE A 113 -6.92 -3.08 16.79
C ILE A 113 -6.39 -4.25 15.95
N SER A 114 -6.01 -5.37 16.57
CA SER A 114 -5.55 -6.57 15.87
C SER A 114 -6.70 -7.30 15.15
N GLN A 115 -7.89 -7.36 15.76
CA GLN A 115 -9.08 -7.91 15.09
C GLN A 115 -9.53 -7.04 13.92
N ALA A 116 -9.50 -5.71 14.08
CA ALA A 116 -9.79 -4.78 13.00
C ALA A 116 -8.78 -4.91 11.86
N TYR A 117 -7.49 -5.12 12.17
CA TYR A 117 -6.45 -5.41 11.18
C TYR A 117 -6.75 -6.71 10.42
N ALA A 118 -7.08 -7.80 11.12
CA ALA A 118 -7.44 -9.07 10.51
C ALA A 118 -8.62 -8.93 9.54
N LEU A 119 -9.70 -8.28 9.97
CA LEU A 119 -10.89 -8.07 9.15
C LEU A 119 -10.62 -7.12 7.96
N ALA A 120 -9.83 -6.06 8.18
CA ALA A 120 -9.41 -5.17 7.10
C ALA A 120 -8.55 -5.91 6.07
N PHE A 121 -7.65 -6.78 6.49
CA PHE A 121 -6.85 -7.61 5.59
C PHE A 121 -7.72 -8.54 4.74
N TRP A 122 -8.71 -9.22 5.34
CA TRP A 122 -9.71 -9.99 4.59
C TRP A 122 -10.50 -9.11 3.61
N LEU A 123 -10.94 -7.93 4.05
CA LEU A 123 -11.73 -7.01 3.23
C LEU A 123 -10.91 -6.48 2.04
N PHE A 124 -9.62 -6.16 2.26
CA PHE A 124 -8.68 -5.83 1.20
C PHE A 124 -8.67 -6.94 0.14
N TYR A 125 -8.51 -8.20 0.57
CA TYR A 125 -8.37 -9.32 -0.35
C TYR A 125 -9.63 -9.54 -1.20
N PHE A 126 -10.81 -9.41 -0.58
CA PHE A 126 -12.08 -9.36 -1.30
C PHE A 126 -12.15 -8.19 -2.30
N LEU A 127 -11.83 -6.97 -1.85
CA LEU A 127 -11.89 -5.77 -2.70
C LEU A 127 -10.90 -5.85 -3.87
N TYR A 128 -9.74 -6.48 -3.65
CA TYR A 128 -8.72 -6.73 -4.67
C TYR A 128 -9.22 -7.70 -5.74
N GLY A 129 -9.82 -8.82 -5.32
CA GLY A 129 -10.51 -9.74 -6.23
C GLY A 129 -11.67 -9.08 -6.97
N TYR A 130 -12.47 -8.27 -6.28
CA TYR A 130 -13.61 -7.57 -6.87
C TYR A 130 -13.15 -6.54 -7.91
N ALA A 131 -12.09 -5.76 -7.63
CA ALA A 131 -11.54 -4.79 -8.56
C ALA A 131 -10.99 -5.47 -9.82
N ALA A 132 -10.30 -6.61 -9.68
CA ALA A 132 -9.87 -7.43 -10.80
C ALA A 132 -11.06 -7.98 -11.61
N TYR A 133 -12.08 -8.54 -10.94
CA TYR A 133 -13.32 -8.98 -11.59
C TYR A 133 -13.98 -7.84 -12.37
N TYR A 134 -14.15 -6.68 -11.73
CA TYR A 134 -14.77 -5.49 -12.31
C TYR A 134 -14.00 -5.02 -13.55
N PHE A 135 -12.67 -4.92 -13.45
CA PHE A 135 -11.82 -4.55 -14.58
C PHE A 135 -11.96 -5.53 -15.74
N ILE A 136 -11.77 -6.82 -15.49
CA ILE A 136 -11.70 -7.86 -16.54
C ILE A 136 -13.07 -8.05 -17.20
N SER A 137 -14.14 -8.09 -16.40
CA SER A 137 -15.51 -8.26 -16.92
C SER A 137 -15.91 -7.14 -17.88
N ARG A 138 -15.34 -5.95 -17.73
CA ARG A 138 -15.53 -4.81 -18.65
C ARG A 138 -14.52 -4.78 -19.78
N ALA A 139 -13.27 -5.15 -19.52
CA ALA A 139 -12.23 -5.13 -20.54
C ALA A 139 -12.47 -6.14 -21.66
N VAL A 140 -12.95 -7.35 -21.32
CA VAL A 140 -13.17 -8.44 -22.29
C VAL A 140 -14.64 -8.86 -22.43
N VAL A 141 -15.56 -8.12 -21.79
CA VAL A 141 -17.02 -8.32 -21.85
C VAL A 141 -17.43 -9.78 -21.51
N SER A 142 -16.73 -10.40 -20.56
CA SER A 142 -16.97 -11.79 -20.16
C SER A 142 -16.82 -11.98 -18.65
N ARG A 143 -17.94 -12.19 -17.97
CA ARG A 143 -17.97 -12.45 -16.52
C ARG A 143 -17.32 -13.77 -16.14
N LEU A 144 -17.52 -14.81 -16.95
CA LEU A 144 -16.89 -16.10 -16.71
C LEU A 144 -15.36 -15.99 -16.81
N ALA A 145 -14.85 -15.27 -17.81
CA ALA A 145 -13.41 -15.00 -17.90
C ALA A 145 -12.92 -14.19 -16.70
N ALA A 146 -13.70 -13.22 -16.24
CA ALA A 146 -13.37 -12.46 -15.03
C ALA A 146 -13.33 -13.34 -13.76
N CYS A 147 -14.29 -14.24 -13.55
CA CYS A 147 -14.26 -15.16 -12.40
C CYS A 147 -13.05 -16.11 -12.47
N VAL A 148 -12.76 -16.67 -13.64
CA VAL A 148 -11.59 -17.55 -13.85
C VAL A 148 -10.29 -16.77 -13.61
N ALA A 149 -10.20 -15.53 -14.09
CA ALA A 149 -9.03 -14.70 -13.86
C ALA A 149 -8.86 -14.36 -12.37
N VAL A 150 -9.94 -14.02 -11.66
CA VAL A 150 -9.88 -13.74 -10.22
C VAL A 150 -9.48 -14.97 -9.41
N LEU A 151 -9.94 -16.16 -9.79
CA LEU A 151 -9.49 -17.40 -9.19
C LEU A 151 -7.96 -17.49 -9.29
N PHE A 152 -7.41 -17.46 -10.50
CA PHE A 152 -5.97 -17.54 -10.70
C PHE A 152 -5.20 -16.38 -10.07
N PHE A 153 -5.77 -15.18 -10.06
CA PHE A 153 -5.11 -13.99 -9.55
C PHE A 153 -5.01 -13.96 -8.03
N LEU A 154 -6.07 -14.37 -7.31
CA LEU A 154 -6.03 -14.44 -5.86
C LEU A 154 -5.23 -15.66 -5.40
N THR A 155 -5.45 -16.83 -6.01
CA THR A 155 -4.74 -18.05 -5.63
C THR A 155 -3.32 -18.12 -6.20
N ASP A 156 -2.81 -17.02 -6.75
CA ASP A 156 -1.47 -16.96 -7.32
C ASP A 156 -0.42 -17.06 -6.21
N PRO A 157 0.48 -18.06 -6.24
CA PRO A 157 1.59 -18.15 -5.28
C PRO A 157 2.43 -16.88 -5.23
N GLY A 158 2.82 -16.46 -6.44
CA GLY A 158 3.92 -15.58 -6.74
C GLY A 158 5.13 -15.68 -5.80
N TYR A 159 5.97 -14.66 -5.88
CA TYR A 159 7.18 -14.50 -5.08
C TYR A 159 7.57 -13.01 -5.07
N ASP A 160 8.61 -12.66 -4.31
CA ASP A 160 9.08 -11.28 -4.07
C ASP A 160 8.84 -10.30 -5.23
N ASP A 161 9.54 -10.47 -6.35
CA ASP A 161 9.59 -9.48 -7.43
C ASP A 161 8.26 -9.25 -8.15
N ILE A 162 7.38 -10.25 -8.17
CA ILE A 162 6.16 -10.26 -8.99
C ILE A 162 4.88 -10.13 -8.16
N GLY A 163 4.98 -10.11 -6.83
CA GLY A 163 3.83 -10.10 -5.93
C GLY A 163 3.22 -11.50 -5.76
N GLY A 164 1.93 -11.60 -5.43
CA GLY A 164 1.22 -12.89 -5.25
C GLY A 164 0.96 -13.19 -3.77
N TRP A 165 0.57 -14.41 -3.44
CA TRP A 165 0.28 -14.84 -2.07
C TRP A 165 1.43 -14.54 -1.12
N PHE A 166 2.65 -14.96 -1.46
CA PHE A 166 3.81 -14.71 -0.61
C PHE A 166 3.94 -13.23 -0.28
N TRP A 167 3.95 -12.37 -1.30
CA TRP A 167 4.14 -10.93 -1.11
C TRP A 167 2.98 -10.22 -0.40
N LEU A 168 1.74 -10.60 -0.72
CA LEU A 168 0.54 -9.94 -0.20
C LEU A 168 0.19 -10.44 1.20
N VAL A 169 0.34 -11.74 1.45
CA VAL A 169 -0.19 -12.44 2.62
C VAL A 169 0.90 -12.87 3.59
N ASP A 170 2.04 -13.36 3.13
CA ASP A 170 3.09 -13.82 4.05
C ASP A 170 4.05 -12.66 4.41
N ALA A 171 4.47 -11.89 3.41
CA ALA A 171 5.37 -10.74 3.55
C ALA A 171 4.67 -9.50 4.13
N GLY A 172 3.33 -9.44 4.06
CA GLY A 172 2.55 -8.34 4.65
C GLY A 172 2.43 -7.07 3.83
N VAL A 173 2.78 -7.09 2.54
CA VAL A 173 2.82 -5.90 1.68
C VAL A 173 1.48 -5.60 1.01
N TRP A 174 0.39 -6.09 1.59
CA TRP A 174 -0.97 -5.81 1.14
C TRP A 174 -1.34 -4.33 1.24
N THR A 175 -0.73 -3.59 2.17
CA THR A 175 -0.99 -2.16 2.38
C THR A 175 -0.68 -1.34 1.13
N ALA A 176 0.42 -1.65 0.44
CA ALA A 176 0.75 -1.07 -0.86
C ALA A 176 -0.20 -1.55 -1.97
N ALA A 177 -0.51 -2.85 -1.99
CA ALA A 177 -1.39 -3.46 -2.98
C ALA A 177 -2.85 -2.99 -2.87
N LEU A 178 -3.30 -2.50 -1.71
CA LEU A 178 -4.61 -1.89 -1.54
C LEU A 178 -4.81 -0.72 -2.52
N GLY A 179 -3.75 0.01 -2.86
CA GLY A 179 -3.79 1.07 -3.87
C GLY A 179 -4.18 0.60 -5.27
N MET A 180 -4.01 -0.69 -5.59
CA MET A 180 -4.42 -1.25 -6.87
C MET A 180 -5.92 -1.47 -7.00
N VAL A 181 -6.67 -1.55 -5.88
CA VAL A 181 -8.14 -1.64 -5.88
C VAL A 181 -8.75 -0.44 -6.62
N PRO A 182 -8.51 0.81 -6.19
CA PRO A 182 -9.00 1.97 -6.93
C PRO A 182 -8.29 2.14 -8.28
N ALA A 183 -7.04 1.70 -8.44
CA ALA A 183 -6.34 1.79 -9.73
C ALA A 183 -7.06 1.03 -10.85
N LEU A 184 -7.41 -0.24 -10.61
CA LEU A 184 -8.11 -1.08 -11.58
C LEU A 184 -9.51 -0.56 -11.90
N ILE A 185 -10.26 -0.14 -10.88
CA ILE A 185 -11.59 0.48 -11.07
C ILE A 185 -11.45 1.78 -11.86
N GLY A 186 -10.50 2.63 -11.48
CA GLY A 186 -10.22 3.92 -12.09
C GLY A 186 -9.83 3.80 -13.56
N THR A 187 -9.04 2.80 -13.96
CA THR A 187 -8.67 2.58 -15.37
C THR A 187 -9.89 2.34 -16.26
N VAL A 188 -10.85 1.53 -15.81
CA VAL A 188 -12.12 1.37 -16.54
C VAL A 188 -12.85 2.71 -16.64
N ARG A 189 -12.84 3.51 -15.57
CA ARG A 189 -13.50 4.83 -15.56
C ARG A 189 -12.80 5.88 -16.44
N VAL A 190 -11.48 5.78 -16.61
CA VAL A 190 -10.73 6.61 -17.58
C VAL A 190 -11.16 6.24 -19.00
N ALA A 191 -11.27 4.95 -19.31
CA ALA A 191 -11.82 4.51 -20.59
C ALA A 191 -13.27 5.01 -20.81
N ASP A 192 -14.13 4.91 -19.79
CA ASP A 192 -15.50 5.47 -19.82
C ASP A 192 -15.51 6.98 -20.09
N LEU A 193 -14.51 7.74 -19.61
CA LEU A 193 -14.40 9.19 -19.88
C LEU A 193 -14.07 9.50 -21.34
N PHE A 194 -13.25 8.66 -21.98
CA PHE A 194 -12.99 8.81 -23.42
C PHE A 194 -14.25 8.54 -24.25
N GLU A 195 -15.07 7.56 -23.86
CA GLU A 195 -16.31 7.25 -24.59
C GLU A 195 -17.44 8.23 -24.28
N ARG A 196 -17.65 8.54 -23.00
CA ARG A 196 -18.79 9.30 -22.49
C ARG A 196 -18.31 10.25 -21.40
N PRO A 197 -17.72 11.40 -21.77
CA PRO A 197 -17.18 12.36 -20.83
C PRO A 197 -18.30 12.91 -19.93
N ARG A 198 -18.30 12.51 -18.66
CA ARG A 198 -19.31 12.88 -17.66
C ARG A 198 -18.63 13.35 -16.38
N PRO A 199 -19.13 14.41 -15.73
CA PRO A 199 -18.55 14.89 -14.47
C PRO A 199 -18.57 13.85 -13.35
N ARG A 200 -19.61 13.00 -13.30
CA ARG A 200 -19.70 11.91 -12.30
C ARG A 200 -18.59 10.87 -12.48
N THR A 201 -18.24 10.56 -13.74
CA THR A 201 -17.15 9.63 -14.05
C THR A 201 -15.81 10.28 -13.71
N ALA A 202 -15.65 11.59 -13.97
CA ALA A 202 -14.46 12.35 -13.55
C ALA A 202 -14.28 12.33 -12.03
N ALA A 203 -15.36 12.50 -11.26
CA ALA A 203 -15.33 12.37 -9.80
C ALA A 203 -14.87 10.97 -9.37
N ALA A 204 -15.40 9.91 -10.00
CA ALA A 204 -15.00 8.54 -9.70
C ALA A 204 -13.51 8.29 -10.01
N VAL A 205 -13.00 8.79 -11.15
CA VAL A 205 -11.57 8.72 -11.49
C VAL A 205 -10.74 9.50 -10.48
N GLY A 206 -11.14 10.72 -10.10
CA GLY A 206 -10.44 11.53 -9.11
C GLY A 206 -10.37 10.86 -7.74
N LEU A 207 -11.47 10.27 -7.27
CA LEU A 207 -11.48 9.46 -6.04
C LEU A 207 -10.52 8.26 -6.15
N CYS A 208 -10.50 7.58 -7.30
CA CYS A 208 -9.60 6.44 -7.52
C CYS A 208 -8.12 6.83 -7.51
N ILE A 209 -7.76 7.94 -8.18
CA ILE A 209 -6.40 8.49 -8.16
C ILE A 209 -6.03 8.85 -6.73
N GLY A 210 -6.85 9.67 -6.07
CA GLY A 210 -6.58 10.18 -4.73
C GLY A 210 -6.42 9.08 -3.68
N PHE A 211 -7.43 8.21 -3.51
CA PHE A 211 -7.36 7.14 -2.50
C PHE A 211 -6.30 6.08 -2.83
N GLY A 212 -6.08 5.79 -4.12
CA GLY A 212 -5.00 4.89 -4.52
C GLY A 212 -3.63 5.44 -4.13
N SER A 213 -3.39 6.73 -4.38
CA SER A 213 -2.14 7.41 -4.01
C SER A 213 -1.93 7.53 -2.50
N LEU A 214 -3.02 7.62 -1.72
CA LEU A 214 -2.93 7.56 -0.25
C LEU A 214 -2.51 6.18 0.25
N CYS A 215 -2.73 5.10 -0.52
CA CYS A 215 -2.26 3.77 -0.15
C CYS A 215 -0.82 3.53 -0.62
N HIS A 216 -0.46 4.00 -1.82
CA HIS A 216 0.90 3.85 -2.33
C HIS A 216 1.22 4.87 -3.43
N GLN A 217 2.44 5.44 -3.40
CA GLN A 217 2.88 6.44 -4.38
C GLN A 217 2.94 5.92 -5.83
N LEU A 218 3.18 4.61 -6.02
CA LEU A 218 3.22 3.97 -7.34
C LEU A 218 1.91 4.17 -8.13
N ILE A 219 0.79 4.41 -7.44
CA ILE A 219 -0.50 4.59 -8.11
C ILE A 219 -0.53 5.88 -8.96
N LEU A 220 0.21 6.93 -8.59
CA LEU A 220 0.35 8.12 -9.43
C LEU A 220 1.06 7.79 -10.76
N VAL A 221 2.16 7.03 -10.68
CA VAL A 221 2.91 6.57 -11.85
C VAL A 221 2.05 5.66 -12.72
N TYR A 222 1.32 4.73 -12.10
CA TYR A 222 0.37 3.86 -12.79
C TYR A 222 -0.67 4.66 -13.58
N PHE A 223 -1.33 5.65 -12.97
CA PHE A 223 -2.35 6.45 -13.66
C PHE A 223 -1.76 7.34 -14.75
N ALA A 224 -0.56 7.90 -14.55
CA ALA A 224 0.13 8.65 -15.59
C ALA A 224 0.35 7.79 -16.83
N ILE A 225 0.91 6.58 -16.66
CA ILE A 225 1.11 5.62 -17.76
C ILE A 225 -0.24 5.21 -18.36
N ALA A 226 -1.23 4.87 -17.53
CA ALA A 226 -2.51 4.36 -17.99
C ALA A 226 -3.29 5.40 -18.81
N ILE A 227 -3.31 6.66 -18.38
CA ILE A 227 -3.99 7.75 -19.10
C ILE A 227 -3.32 8.02 -20.44
N VAL A 228 -1.99 8.10 -20.49
CA VAL A 228 -1.24 8.29 -21.74
C VAL A 228 -1.51 7.13 -22.69
N LEU A 229 -1.40 5.90 -22.21
CA LEU A 229 -1.60 4.71 -23.03
C LEU A 229 -3.04 4.59 -23.55
N LEU A 230 -4.05 4.83 -22.69
CA LEU A 230 -5.45 4.84 -23.12
C LEU A 230 -5.72 5.96 -24.14
N THR A 231 -5.07 7.12 -24.03
CA THR A 231 -5.17 8.21 -25.01
C THR A 231 -4.68 7.74 -26.38
N VAL A 232 -3.48 7.16 -26.44
CA VAL A 232 -2.87 6.66 -27.69
C VAL A 232 -3.72 5.55 -28.29
N ILE A 233 -4.12 4.56 -27.49
CA ILE A 233 -4.92 3.44 -27.96
C ILE A 233 -6.29 3.91 -28.46
N ARG A 234 -6.93 4.84 -27.75
CA ARG A 234 -8.21 5.38 -28.17
C ARG A 234 -8.08 6.10 -29.51
N TYR A 235 -7.03 6.88 -29.70
CA TYR A 235 -6.72 7.52 -30.97
C TYR A 235 -6.54 6.52 -32.12
N LEU A 236 -5.89 5.37 -31.87
CA LEU A 236 -5.67 4.33 -32.88
C LEU A 236 -6.90 3.46 -33.15
N THR A 237 -7.88 3.40 -32.24
CA THR A 237 -8.99 2.44 -32.32
C THR A 237 -10.32 3.07 -32.73
N THR A 238 -10.46 4.41 -32.69
CA THR A 238 -11.72 5.07 -33.04
C THR A 238 -11.56 6.55 -33.39
N ASP A 239 -12.34 6.99 -34.37
CA ASP A 239 -12.41 8.40 -34.79
C ASP A 239 -13.46 9.22 -34.00
N GLU A 240 -14.37 8.57 -33.28
CA GLU A 240 -15.56 9.22 -32.68
C GLU A 240 -15.34 9.76 -31.26
N THR A 241 -14.09 9.90 -30.83
CA THR A 241 -13.79 10.30 -29.44
C THR A 241 -14.02 11.82 -29.26
N PRO A 242 -14.83 12.26 -28.29
CA PRO A 242 -15.05 13.67 -27.98
C PRO A 242 -13.85 14.31 -27.25
N TRP A 243 -12.68 14.34 -27.88
CA TRP A 243 -11.37 14.65 -27.31
C TRP A 243 -11.36 15.86 -26.38
N ARG A 244 -11.89 17.01 -26.81
CA ARG A 244 -11.91 18.24 -26.01
C ARG A 244 -12.61 18.05 -24.66
N ARG A 245 -13.77 17.38 -24.66
CA ARG A 245 -14.53 17.11 -23.43
C ARG A 245 -13.85 16.03 -22.60
N SER A 246 -13.32 14.99 -23.23
CA SER A 246 -12.60 13.91 -22.53
C SER A 246 -11.37 14.45 -21.80
N PHE A 247 -10.52 15.24 -22.46
CA PHE A 247 -9.36 15.87 -21.83
C PHE A 247 -9.72 16.85 -20.72
N LEU A 248 -10.77 17.66 -20.89
CA LEU A 248 -11.26 18.53 -19.81
C LEU A 248 -11.61 17.70 -18.56
N TRP A 249 -12.42 16.65 -18.71
CA TRP A 249 -12.86 15.86 -17.56
C TRP A 249 -11.78 14.96 -16.97
N ILE A 250 -10.83 14.50 -17.78
CA ILE A 250 -9.63 13.81 -17.30
C ILE A 250 -8.76 14.79 -16.50
N GLY A 251 -8.54 16.01 -17.00
CA GLY A 251 -7.81 17.06 -16.28
C GLY A 251 -8.47 17.40 -14.94
N VAL A 252 -9.80 17.57 -14.92
CA VAL A 252 -10.57 17.76 -13.68
C VAL A 252 -10.40 16.56 -12.74
N ALA A 253 -10.46 15.33 -13.24
CA ALA A 253 -10.27 14.13 -12.42
C ALA A 253 -8.86 14.05 -11.82
N VAL A 254 -7.82 14.35 -12.60
CA VAL A 254 -6.43 14.38 -12.13
C VAL A 254 -6.25 15.44 -11.06
N VAL A 255 -6.76 16.66 -11.27
CA VAL A 255 -6.71 17.73 -10.25
C VAL A 255 -7.43 17.30 -8.98
N CYS A 256 -8.63 16.73 -9.06
CA CYS A 256 -9.35 16.23 -7.88
C CYS A 256 -8.57 15.11 -7.17
N GLY A 257 -7.96 14.20 -7.92
CA GLY A 257 -7.14 13.12 -7.39
C GLY A 257 -5.90 13.63 -6.68
N LEU A 258 -5.20 14.61 -7.25
CA LEU A 258 -4.05 15.25 -6.62
C LEU A 258 -4.45 16.03 -5.36
N LEU A 259 -5.59 16.74 -5.38
CA LEU A 259 -6.12 17.41 -4.20
C LEU A 259 -6.42 16.43 -3.06
N ILE A 260 -7.01 15.27 -3.37
CA ILE A 260 -7.24 14.21 -2.38
C ILE A 260 -5.90 13.60 -1.91
N ALA A 261 -4.99 13.27 -2.82
CA ALA A 261 -3.66 12.76 -2.46
C ALA A 261 -2.86 13.77 -1.61
N SER A 262 -3.14 15.07 -1.75
CA SER A 262 -2.47 16.16 -1.03
C SER A 262 -2.55 16.04 0.48
N PHE A 263 -3.52 15.29 1.02
CA PHE A 263 -3.58 14.95 2.44
C PHE A 263 -2.21 14.48 2.95
N TRP A 264 -1.60 13.53 2.24
CA TRP A 264 -0.27 13.01 2.56
C TRP A 264 0.82 13.64 1.66
N LEU A 265 0.53 13.84 0.37
CA LEU A 265 1.55 14.23 -0.60
C LEU A 265 2.17 15.60 -0.29
N VAL A 266 1.39 16.59 0.14
CA VAL A 266 1.94 17.93 0.47
C VAL A 266 2.87 17.88 1.69
N PRO A 267 2.45 17.33 2.86
CA PRO A 267 3.36 17.21 3.98
C PRO A 267 4.57 16.31 3.70
N HIS A 268 4.39 15.26 2.90
CA HIS A 268 5.49 14.38 2.46
C HIS A 268 6.53 15.13 1.60
N LEU A 269 6.08 15.89 0.59
CA LEU A 269 6.97 16.67 -0.28
C LEU A 269 7.72 17.76 0.50
N ALA A 270 7.12 18.32 1.54
CA ALA A 270 7.76 19.31 2.42
C ALA A 270 8.95 18.72 3.21
N VAL A 271 9.03 17.38 3.34
CA VAL A 271 10.08 16.69 4.11
C VAL A 271 10.94 15.77 3.24
N LEU A 272 10.85 15.89 1.91
CA LEU A 272 11.58 15.07 0.95
C LEU A 272 13.09 14.95 1.22
N PRO A 273 13.83 16.00 1.65
CA PRO A 273 15.27 15.89 1.96
C PRO A 273 15.61 14.91 3.11
N TYR A 274 14.60 14.53 3.90
CA TYR A 274 14.71 13.65 5.07
C TYR A 274 14.11 12.26 4.81
N ILE A 275 13.67 12.00 3.58
CA ILE A 275 13.24 10.69 3.12
C ILE A 275 14.46 9.95 2.58
N SER A 276 14.56 8.65 2.86
CA SER A 276 15.66 7.82 2.36
C SER A 276 15.58 7.67 0.84
N GLU A 277 16.76 7.53 0.23
CA GLU A 277 16.88 7.04 -1.15
C GLU A 277 16.56 5.54 -1.15
N ILE A 278 15.31 5.19 -1.49
CA ILE A 278 14.81 3.80 -1.51
C ILE A 278 15.17 3.03 -2.79
N GLY A 279 15.71 3.72 -3.78
CA GLY A 279 16.19 3.12 -5.01
C GLY A 279 17.57 2.51 -4.80
N ILE A 280 17.76 1.35 -5.41
CA ILE A 280 18.61 0.32 -4.82
C ILE A 280 19.95 0.26 -5.57
N GLY A 281 20.95 0.96 -5.02
CA GLY A 281 22.35 0.68 -5.33
C GLY A 281 22.76 -0.65 -4.69
N GLY A 282 23.05 -1.69 -5.49
CA GLY A 282 23.62 -2.95 -5.01
C GLY A 282 22.72 -4.18 -5.24
N GLN A 283 21.94 -4.61 -4.24
CA GLN A 283 21.32 -5.95 -4.21
C GLN A 283 20.02 -6.11 -5.01
N TRP A 284 19.23 -5.05 -5.18
CA TRP A 284 17.98 -5.08 -5.95
C TRP A 284 18.04 -4.15 -7.16
N SER A 285 19.23 -3.99 -7.73
CA SER A 285 19.53 -3.14 -8.87
C SER A 285 18.72 -3.46 -10.13
N GLY A 286 17.80 -4.42 -10.06
CA GLY A 286 16.86 -4.81 -11.09
C GLY A 286 17.53 -5.60 -12.19
N SER A 287 16.75 -6.41 -12.90
CA SER A 287 17.29 -7.15 -14.03
C SER A 287 17.51 -6.22 -15.23
N THR A 288 18.66 -6.36 -15.89
CA THR A 288 18.90 -5.72 -17.20
C THR A 288 17.94 -6.29 -18.26
N PHE A 289 17.80 -5.64 -19.43
CA PHE A 289 16.96 -6.21 -20.50
C PHE A 289 17.37 -7.62 -20.91
N GLY A 290 18.68 -7.87 -21.00
CA GLY A 290 19.21 -9.21 -21.31
C GLY A 290 18.80 -10.23 -20.27
N GLU A 291 18.86 -9.88 -18.98
CA GLU A 291 18.41 -10.75 -17.89
C GLU A 291 16.89 -10.93 -17.85
N VAL A 292 16.10 -9.87 -18.07
CA VAL A 292 14.63 -9.97 -18.17
C VAL A 292 14.25 -10.92 -19.31
N GLY A 293 14.88 -10.78 -20.48
CA GLY A 293 14.68 -11.67 -21.61
C GLY A 293 15.11 -13.11 -21.31
N ALA A 294 16.27 -13.30 -20.67
CA ALA A 294 16.76 -14.63 -20.30
C ALA A 294 15.87 -15.30 -19.22
N LYS A 295 15.41 -14.54 -18.22
CA LYS A 295 14.44 -15.00 -17.23
C LYS A 295 13.11 -15.37 -17.90
N LEU A 296 12.63 -14.58 -18.86
CA LEU A 296 11.41 -14.90 -19.61
C LEU A 296 11.56 -16.20 -20.40
N ALA A 297 12.68 -16.36 -21.12
CA ALA A 297 12.97 -17.56 -21.92
C ALA A 297 13.09 -18.83 -21.06
N ARG A 298 13.60 -18.72 -19.83
CA ARG A 298 13.69 -19.83 -18.86
C ARG A 298 12.42 -20.03 -18.03
N GLY A 299 11.36 -19.23 -18.24
CA GLY A 299 10.15 -19.28 -17.41
C GLY A 299 10.37 -18.79 -15.96
N GLN A 300 11.46 -18.07 -15.70
CA GLN A 300 11.88 -17.56 -14.39
C GLN A 300 11.52 -16.08 -14.18
N LEU A 301 10.94 -15.40 -15.17
CA LEU A 301 10.50 -14.00 -14.99
C LEU A 301 9.33 -13.92 -14.00
N PHE A 302 8.48 -14.95 -14.02
CA PHE A 302 7.28 -15.05 -13.23
C PHE A 302 7.36 -16.21 -12.24
N THR A 303 8.47 -16.28 -11.48
CA THR A 303 8.72 -17.33 -10.49
C THR A 303 7.55 -17.48 -9.52
N GLY A 304 7.00 -18.69 -9.41
CA GLY A 304 5.83 -18.99 -8.58
C GLY A 304 4.48 -18.73 -9.26
N MET A 305 4.38 -17.97 -10.35
CA MET A 305 3.10 -17.87 -11.06
C MET A 305 2.70 -19.20 -11.70
N PHE A 306 1.39 -19.43 -11.81
CA PHE A 306 0.86 -20.59 -12.53
C PHE A 306 1.40 -20.64 -13.97
N TRP A 307 2.25 -21.63 -14.27
CA TRP A 307 2.87 -21.76 -15.59
C TRP A 307 1.85 -21.76 -16.74
N LEU A 308 0.70 -22.40 -16.54
CA LEU A 308 -0.38 -22.45 -17.53
C LEU A 308 -0.98 -21.07 -17.75
N ALA A 309 -1.23 -20.31 -16.68
CA ALA A 309 -1.73 -18.94 -16.80
C ALA A 309 -0.67 -18.00 -17.40
N THR A 310 0.60 -18.23 -17.10
CA THR A 310 1.73 -17.51 -17.70
C THR A 310 1.77 -17.74 -19.21
N ALA A 311 1.78 -18.99 -19.67
CA ALA A 311 1.85 -19.34 -21.08
C ALA A 311 0.63 -18.87 -21.87
N VAL A 312 -0.58 -19.16 -21.36
CA VAL A 312 -1.84 -18.75 -22.01
C VAL A 312 -1.99 -17.23 -22.00
N GLY A 313 -1.60 -16.56 -20.91
CA GLY A 313 -1.62 -15.12 -20.81
C GLY A 313 -0.71 -14.45 -21.84
N LEU A 314 0.52 -14.95 -22.05
CA LEU A 314 1.42 -14.45 -23.09
C LEU A 314 0.78 -14.54 -24.48
N VAL A 315 0.25 -15.72 -24.84
CA VAL A 315 -0.43 -15.93 -26.13
C VAL A 315 -1.62 -14.98 -26.27
N ALA A 316 -2.43 -14.85 -25.22
CA ALA A 316 -3.59 -13.97 -25.22
C ALA A 316 -3.22 -12.49 -25.38
N LEU A 317 -2.15 -12.02 -24.73
CA LEU A 317 -1.68 -10.64 -24.87
C LEU A 317 -1.18 -10.37 -26.30
N VAL A 318 -0.49 -11.31 -26.93
CA VAL A 318 -0.10 -11.21 -28.35
C VAL A 318 -1.33 -11.14 -29.26
N VAL A 319 -2.37 -11.93 -28.99
CA VAL A 319 -3.66 -11.83 -29.70
C VAL A 319 -4.32 -10.47 -29.47
N PHE A 320 -4.27 -9.95 -28.24
CA PHE A 320 -4.84 -8.65 -27.88
C PHE A 320 -4.13 -7.46 -28.53
N LEU A 321 -2.84 -7.57 -28.88
CA LEU A 321 -2.16 -6.55 -29.69
C LEU A 321 -2.80 -6.36 -31.08
N ARG A 322 -3.52 -7.38 -31.57
CA ARG A 322 -4.29 -7.31 -32.83
C ARG A 322 -5.75 -6.93 -32.61
N ALA A 323 -6.19 -6.77 -31.36
CA ALA A 323 -7.56 -6.38 -31.06
C ALA A 323 -7.78 -4.92 -31.46
N ARG A 324 -8.90 -4.64 -32.13
CA ARG A 324 -9.35 -3.27 -32.44
C ARG A 324 -10.17 -2.64 -31.31
N GLN A 325 -10.22 -3.31 -30.15
CA GLN A 325 -10.94 -2.83 -28.97
C GLN A 325 -9.96 -2.17 -28.01
N THR A 326 -10.34 -1.01 -27.48
CA THR A 326 -9.48 -0.18 -26.62
C THR A 326 -8.96 -0.95 -25.39
N MET A 327 -9.83 -1.64 -24.66
CA MET A 327 -9.43 -2.28 -23.39
C MET A 327 -8.55 -3.53 -23.55
N PRO A 328 -8.83 -4.49 -24.45
CA PRO A 328 -7.90 -5.60 -24.71
C PRO A 328 -6.53 -5.11 -25.19
N LEU A 329 -6.48 -4.13 -26.10
CA LEU A 329 -5.23 -3.56 -26.57
C LEU A 329 -4.48 -2.85 -25.42
N PHE A 330 -5.19 -2.18 -24.53
CA PHE A 330 -4.61 -1.59 -23.31
C PHE A 330 -3.98 -2.64 -22.40
N MET A 331 -4.68 -3.75 -22.12
CA MET A 331 -4.14 -4.83 -21.29
C MET A 331 -2.82 -5.37 -21.87
N ALA A 332 -2.76 -5.57 -23.19
CA ALA A 332 -1.56 -6.02 -23.87
C ALA A 332 -0.42 -5.00 -23.77
N MET A 333 -0.65 -3.78 -24.24
CA MET A 333 0.39 -2.74 -24.27
C MET A 333 0.88 -2.38 -22.86
N PHE A 334 -0.02 -2.29 -21.87
CA PHE A 334 0.34 -1.98 -20.50
C PHE A 334 1.20 -3.10 -19.89
N SER A 335 0.85 -4.37 -20.12
CA SER A 335 1.64 -5.50 -19.63
C SER A 335 3.06 -5.50 -20.20
N PHE A 336 3.21 -5.34 -21.51
CA PHE A 336 4.52 -5.27 -22.14
C PHE A 336 5.31 -4.04 -21.70
N LEU A 337 4.65 -2.89 -21.55
CA LEU A 337 5.29 -1.67 -21.06
C LEU A 337 5.74 -1.81 -19.60
N ALA A 338 4.95 -2.43 -18.73
CA ALA A 338 5.34 -2.65 -17.33
C ALA A 338 6.53 -3.62 -17.21
N ILE A 339 6.59 -4.67 -18.03
CA ILE A 339 7.76 -5.57 -18.12
C ILE A 339 8.98 -4.83 -18.67
N PHE A 340 8.78 -3.96 -19.66
CA PHE A 340 9.86 -3.15 -20.20
C PHE A 340 10.40 -2.16 -19.16
N LEU A 341 9.50 -1.46 -18.46
CA LEU A 341 9.85 -0.48 -17.44
C LEU A 341 10.43 -1.13 -16.18
N SER A 342 10.17 -2.42 -15.90
CA SER A 342 10.78 -3.08 -14.75
C SER A 342 12.28 -3.36 -14.89
N SER A 343 12.85 -3.09 -16.08
CA SER A 343 14.26 -3.26 -16.36
C SER A 343 15.11 -2.12 -15.81
N ALA A 344 16.22 -2.50 -15.17
CA ALA A 344 17.25 -1.56 -14.72
C ALA A 344 17.98 -0.85 -15.87
N SER A 345 17.82 -1.34 -17.10
CA SER A 345 18.38 -0.70 -18.28
C SER A 345 17.68 0.62 -18.62
N ILE A 346 16.42 0.82 -18.21
CA ILE A 346 15.64 2.01 -18.57
C ILE A 346 16.23 3.30 -18.00
N PRO A 347 16.49 3.41 -16.68
CA PRO A 347 17.12 4.61 -16.13
C PRO A 347 18.43 4.92 -16.83
N ARG A 348 19.25 3.89 -17.09
CA ARG A 348 20.57 4.04 -17.75
C ARG A 348 20.51 4.54 -19.19
N MET A 349 19.34 4.45 -19.85
CA MET A 349 19.12 5.03 -21.17
C MET A 349 18.73 6.51 -21.12
N LEU A 350 18.35 7.04 -19.95
CA LEU A 350 18.07 8.45 -19.73
C LEU A 350 19.38 9.20 -19.43
N ASN A 351 19.33 10.53 -19.36
CA ASN A 351 20.51 11.31 -18.97
C ASN A 351 20.99 10.91 -17.56
N ALA A 352 22.29 11.08 -17.28
CA ALA A 352 22.92 10.60 -16.05
C ALA A 352 22.24 11.12 -14.76
N ASP A 353 21.79 12.37 -14.76
CA ASP A 353 21.12 12.97 -13.60
C ASP A 353 19.75 12.34 -13.33
N THR A 354 18.97 12.12 -14.39
CA THR A 354 17.64 11.48 -14.31
C THR A 354 17.78 10.00 -13.97
N ALA A 355 18.77 9.34 -14.58
CA ALA A 355 19.12 7.95 -14.29
C ALA A 355 19.47 7.79 -12.81
N GLY A 356 20.38 8.62 -12.31
CA GLY A 356 20.80 8.61 -10.90
C GLY A 356 19.64 8.89 -9.95
N TRP A 357 18.80 9.88 -10.25
CA TRP A 357 17.61 10.15 -9.42
C TRP A 357 16.64 8.96 -9.41
N LEU A 358 16.33 8.38 -10.57
CA LEU A 358 15.41 7.25 -10.67
C LEU A 358 15.98 6.00 -9.98
N GLU A 359 17.24 5.67 -10.22
CA GLU A 359 17.92 4.53 -9.58
C GLU A 359 17.96 4.68 -8.06
N LYS A 360 17.99 5.90 -7.53
CA LYS A 360 17.96 6.22 -6.09
C LYS A 360 16.58 6.31 -5.46
N ASN A 361 15.50 6.38 -6.25
CA ASN A 361 14.16 6.64 -5.72
C ASN A 361 13.09 5.65 -6.18
N MET A 362 13.40 4.75 -7.12
CA MET A 362 12.44 3.78 -7.65
C MET A 362 12.95 2.34 -7.62
N ILE A 363 12.08 1.43 -7.19
CA ILE A 363 12.31 -0.02 -7.24
C ILE A 363 11.66 -0.56 -8.52
N PHE A 364 12.36 -0.41 -9.65
CA PHE A 364 11.84 -0.80 -10.97
C PHE A 364 11.29 -2.22 -11.06
N PRO A 365 11.92 -3.27 -10.47
CA PRO A 365 11.37 -4.63 -10.50
C PRO A 365 9.92 -4.73 -10.02
N ARG A 366 9.51 -3.88 -9.07
CA ARG A 366 8.14 -3.87 -8.52
C ARG A 366 7.07 -3.48 -9.54
N LEU A 367 7.45 -2.90 -10.69
CA LEU A 367 6.52 -2.66 -11.79
C LEU A 367 5.97 -3.97 -12.39
N LEU A 368 6.68 -5.11 -12.25
CA LEU A 368 6.17 -6.42 -12.66
C LEU A 368 4.90 -6.81 -11.90
N MET A 369 4.75 -6.37 -10.65
CA MET A 369 3.54 -6.63 -9.87
C MET A 369 2.28 -6.06 -10.52
N LEU A 370 2.41 -4.96 -11.28
CA LEU A 370 1.30 -4.31 -11.97
C LEU A 370 0.76 -5.17 -13.13
N VAL A 371 1.55 -6.11 -13.66
CA VAL A 371 1.20 -6.90 -14.84
C VAL A 371 0.08 -7.91 -14.57
N LYS A 372 0.02 -8.45 -13.34
CA LYS A 372 -0.79 -9.63 -13.01
C LYS A 372 -2.27 -9.52 -13.36
N PRO A 373 -3.02 -8.46 -12.99
CA PRO A 373 -4.45 -8.37 -13.31
C PRO A 373 -4.73 -8.44 -14.82
N PHE A 374 -3.84 -7.85 -15.62
CA PHE A 374 -3.96 -7.80 -17.07
C PHE A 374 -3.60 -9.14 -17.71
N TRP A 375 -2.52 -9.77 -17.23
CA TRP A 375 -2.03 -11.05 -17.71
C TRP A 375 -3.03 -12.18 -17.43
N TYR A 376 -3.51 -12.28 -16.18
CA TYR A 376 -4.52 -13.26 -15.78
C TYR A 376 -5.85 -13.03 -16.51
N GLY A 377 -6.26 -11.77 -16.69
CA GLY A 377 -7.46 -11.43 -17.46
C GLY A 377 -7.38 -11.87 -18.92
N ALA A 378 -6.24 -11.64 -19.58
CA ALA A 378 -6.03 -12.06 -20.96
C ALA A 378 -6.02 -13.60 -21.08
N GLY A 379 -5.28 -14.27 -20.20
CA GLY A 379 -5.19 -15.74 -20.19
C GLY A 379 -6.56 -16.39 -19.97
N ALA A 380 -7.33 -15.92 -18.98
CA ALA A 380 -8.67 -16.43 -18.70
C ALA A 380 -9.65 -16.18 -19.86
N PHE A 381 -9.55 -15.04 -20.55
CA PHE A 381 -10.36 -14.78 -21.73
C PHE A 381 -10.09 -15.79 -22.84
N LEU A 382 -8.81 -16.10 -23.11
CA LEU A 382 -8.44 -17.10 -24.11
C LEU A 382 -8.94 -18.49 -23.73
N LEU A 383 -8.79 -18.91 -22.47
CA LEU A 383 -9.31 -20.21 -21.98
C LEU A 383 -10.82 -20.32 -22.19
N VAL A 384 -11.58 -19.33 -21.73
CA VAL A 384 -13.05 -19.35 -21.83
C VAL A 384 -13.50 -19.30 -23.29
N SER A 385 -12.83 -18.53 -24.13
CA SER A 385 -13.15 -18.43 -25.56
C SER A 385 -12.84 -19.73 -26.29
N SER A 386 -11.71 -20.37 -26.01
CA SER A 386 -11.34 -21.68 -26.56
C SER A 386 -12.35 -22.76 -26.18
N VAL A 387 -12.82 -22.79 -24.92
CA VAL A 387 -13.87 -23.73 -24.50
C VAL A 387 -15.19 -23.48 -25.22
N ARG A 388 -15.57 -22.22 -25.46
CA ARG A 388 -16.79 -21.89 -26.23
C ARG A 388 -16.67 -22.31 -27.69
N LEU A 389 -15.52 -22.05 -28.31
CA LEU A 389 -15.23 -22.47 -29.68
C LEU A 389 -15.26 -24.00 -29.80
N MET A 390 -14.64 -24.72 -28.86
CA MET A 390 -14.72 -26.17 -28.79
C MET A 390 -16.16 -26.65 -28.63
N ARG A 391 -16.95 -26.09 -27.71
CA ARG A 391 -18.37 -26.46 -27.56
C ARG A 391 -19.18 -26.20 -28.84
N HIS A 392 -18.89 -25.13 -29.58
CA HIS A 392 -19.56 -24.86 -30.85
C HIS A 392 -19.14 -25.85 -31.95
N ALA A 393 -17.87 -26.26 -31.98
CA ALA A 393 -17.36 -27.29 -32.89
C ALA A 393 -17.89 -28.70 -32.56
N ILE A 394 -18.07 -29.01 -31.28
CA ILE A 394 -18.50 -30.32 -30.76
C ILE A 394 -20.04 -30.45 -30.69
N GLY A 395 -20.75 -29.32 -30.56
CA GLY A 395 -22.19 -29.28 -30.43
C GLY A 395 -22.90 -29.93 -31.64
N PRO A 396 -24.09 -30.51 -31.44
CA PRO A 396 -24.84 -31.13 -32.52
C PRO A 396 -25.08 -30.09 -33.63
N LYS A 397 -24.42 -30.28 -34.77
CA LYS A 397 -24.70 -29.49 -35.96
C LYS A 397 -26.16 -29.75 -36.33
N THR A 398 -26.91 -28.69 -36.59
CA THR A 398 -28.34 -28.71 -36.92
C THR A 398 -28.65 -29.46 -38.22
N SER A 399 -27.63 -29.88 -38.98
CA SER A 399 -27.74 -30.79 -40.11
C SER A 399 -27.20 -32.16 -39.72
N PRO A 400 -27.94 -33.27 -39.94
CA PRO A 400 -27.44 -34.60 -39.63
C PRO A 400 -26.14 -34.85 -40.40
N PRO A 401 -25.00 -35.05 -39.72
CA PRO A 401 -23.75 -35.38 -40.39
C PRO A 401 -23.89 -36.74 -41.07
N SER A 402 -23.27 -36.93 -42.23
CA SER A 402 -23.18 -38.25 -42.86
C SER A 402 -22.59 -39.26 -41.86
N THR A 403 -23.01 -40.53 -41.95
CA THR A 403 -22.57 -41.61 -41.04
C THR A 403 -21.04 -41.69 -40.92
N ASN A 404 -20.30 -41.41 -41.99
CA ASN A 404 -18.85 -41.34 -42.00
C ASN A 404 -18.27 -40.11 -41.27
N ALA A 405 -18.90 -38.94 -41.37
CA ALA A 405 -18.49 -37.76 -40.61
C ALA A 405 -18.74 -37.94 -39.11
N ARG A 406 -19.82 -38.64 -38.73
CA ARG A 406 -20.12 -38.98 -37.34
C ARG A 406 -19.06 -39.90 -36.74
N ARG A 407 -18.60 -40.93 -37.47
CA ARG A 407 -17.55 -41.85 -37.02
C ARG A 407 -16.18 -41.17 -36.91
N LYS A 408 -15.78 -40.36 -37.90
CA LYS A 408 -14.52 -39.59 -37.86
C LYS A 408 -14.51 -38.57 -36.72
N ASN A 409 -15.62 -37.89 -36.48
CA ASN A 409 -15.75 -37.00 -35.33
C ASN A 409 -15.63 -37.79 -34.04
N LEU A 410 -16.36 -38.91 -33.86
CA LEU A 410 -16.28 -39.71 -32.63
C LEU A 410 -14.83 -40.15 -32.31
N ILE A 411 -14.09 -40.60 -33.32
CA ILE A 411 -12.68 -40.99 -33.19
C ILE A 411 -11.83 -39.78 -32.80
N ALA A 412 -11.99 -38.63 -33.46
CA ALA A 412 -11.25 -37.42 -33.12
C ALA A 412 -11.53 -36.96 -31.67
N HIS A 413 -12.79 -37.04 -31.20
CA HIS A 413 -13.13 -36.70 -29.82
C HIS A 413 -12.54 -37.71 -28.83
N ALA A 414 -12.56 -39.01 -29.15
CA ALA A 414 -11.95 -40.04 -28.32
C ALA A 414 -10.42 -39.86 -28.23
N VAL A 415 -9.76 -39.53 -29.33
CA VAL A 415 -8.30 -39.25 -29.36
C VAL A 415 -7.96 -37.98 -28.57
N ILE A 416 -8.74 -36.90 -28.73
CA ILE A 416 -8.54 -35.67 -27.95
C ILE A 416 -8.80 -35.92 -26.47
N ALA A 417 -9.87 -36.62 -26.11
CA ALA A 417 -10.20 -36.96 -24.73
C ALA A 417 -9.11 -37.86 -24.10
N LEU A 418 -8.61 -38.84 -24.86
CA LEU A 418 -7.51 -39.71 -24.42
C LEU A 418 -6.22 -38.91 -24.24
N PHE A 419 -5.87 -38.03 -25.19
CA PHE A 419 -4.72 -37.15 -25.07
C PHE A 419 -4.82 -36.23 -23.84
N VAL A 420 -5.99 -35.62 -23.62
CA VAL A 420 -6.24 -34.80 -22.44
C VAL A 420 -6.13 -35.66 -21.17
N CYS A 421 -6.75 -36.84 -21.11
CA CYS A 421 -6.74 -37.68 -19.91
C CYS A 421 -5.38 -38.32 -19.61
N VAL A 422 -4.57 -38.63 -20.64
CA VAL A 422 -3.28 -39.33 -20.47
C VAL A 422 -2.12 -38.35 -20.37
N CYS A 423 -2.12 -37.28 -21.18
CA CYS A 423 -0.99 -36.35 -21.23
C CYS A 423 -1.24 -35.10 -20.37
N VAL A 424 -2.48 -34.58 -20.33
CA VAL A 424 -2.77 -33.29 -19.68
C VAL A 424 -3.24 -33.45 -18.24
N VAL A 425 -4.12 -34.42 -17.96
CA VAL A 425 -4.70 -34.63 -16.62
C VAL A 425 -3.66 -35.04 -15.58
N PRO A 426 -2.68 -35.93 -15.82
CA PRO A 426 -1.66 -36.25 -14.83
C PRO A 426 -0.72 -35.08 -14.54
N LEU A 427 -0.35 -34.30 -15.58
CA LEU A 427 0.41 -33.07 -15.42
C LEU A 427 -0.40 -32.02 -14.64
N LEU A 428 -1.69 -31.88 -14.92
CA LEU A 428 -2.60 -31.02 -14.18
C LEU A 428 -2.81 -31.51 -12.75
N TYR A 429 -2.97 -32.81 -12.51
CA TYR A 429 -3.17 -33.39 -11.18
C TYR A 429 -1.93 -33.18 -10.32
N HIS A 430 -0.74 -33.54 -10.81
CA HIS A 430 0.50 -33.31 -10.07
C HIS A 430 0.76 -31.80 -9.88
N SER A 431 0.49 -30.98 -10.90
CA SER A 431 0.56 -29.52 -10.75
C SER A 431 -0.45 -29.01 -9.71
N VAL A 432 -1.68 -29.54 -9.67
CA VAL A 432 -2.75 -29.13 -8.75
C VAL A 432 -2.51 -29.68 -7.35
N GLU A 433 -1.96 -30.87 -7.18
CA GLU A 433 -1.62 -31.47 -5.88
C GLU A 433 -0.44 -30.76 -5.25
N THR A 434 0.66 -30.59 -6.00
CA THR A 434 1.82 -29.81 -5.57
C THR A 434 1.39 -28.37 -5.31
N PHE A 435 0.54 -27.78 -6.17
CA PHE A 435 -0.09 -26.48 -5.90
C PHE A 435 -0.93 -26.50 -4.62
N VAL A 436 -1.81 -27.47 -4.41
CA VAL A 436 -2.62 -27.49 -3.19
C VAL A 436 -1.74 -27.63 -1.95
N ARG A 437 -0.73 -28.50 -1.97
CA ARG A 437 0.15 -28.74 -0.83
C ARG A 437 1.11 -27.58 -0.56
N GLU A 438 1.80 -27.12 -1.60
CA GLU A 438 2.88 -26.16 -1.49
C GLU A 438 2.40 -24.72 -1.63
N GLU A 439 1.17 -24.49 -2.12
CA GLU A 439 0.65 -23.16 -2.48
C GLU A 439 -0.67 -22.80 -1.79
N VAL A 440 -1.61 -23.73 -1.68
CA VAL A 440 -2.93 -23.48 -1.03
C VAL A 440 -2.90 -23.78 0.46
N LEU A 441 -2.22 -24.86 0.86
CA LEU A 441 -2.03 -25.27 2.25
C LEU A 441 -0.77 -24.65 2.88
N ARG A 442 -0.21 -23.60 2.25
CA ARG A 442 0.95 -22.89 2.78
C ARG A 442 0.67 -22.46 4.23
N PRO A 443 1.62 -22.69 5.14
CA PRO A 443 1.48 -22.21 6.51
C PRO A 443 1.73 -20.70 6.53
N THR A 444 0.72 -19.90 6.15
CA THR A 444 0.68 -18.51 6.59
C THR A 444 0.72 -18.55 8.11
N ARG A 445 1.69 -17.85 8.69
CA ARG A 445 1.82 -17.79 10.14
C ARG A 445 0.73 -16.87 10.67
N TRP A 446 -0.18 -17.42 11.45
CA TRP A 446 -1.27 -16.70 12.09
C TRP A 446 -0.92 -16.42 13.54
N ASN A 447 -1.46 -15.34 14.11
CA ASN A 447 -1.20 -14.98 15.50
C ASN A 447 -1.64 -16.10 16.46
N SER A 448 -2.78 -16.75 16.23
CA SER A 448 -3.21 -17.90 17.04
C SER A 448 -2.27 -19.12 16.95
N GLY A 449 -1.45 -19.21 15.89
CA GLY A 449 -0.50 -20.30 15.68
C GLY A 449 0.90 -20.03 16.20
N ARG A 450 1.14 -18.86 16.81
CA ARG A 450 2.42 -18.51 17.42
C ARG A 450 2.73 -19.45 18.58
N THR A 451 3.94 -20.01 18.59
CA THR A 451 4.42 -20.90 19.66
C THR A 451 4.87 -20.12 20.90
N ASP A 452 5.10 -18.81 20.76
CA ASP A 452 5.62 -17.91 21.80
C ASP A 452 4.52 -17.13 22.54
N LEU A 453 3.22 -17.40 22.31
CA LEU A 453 2.13 -16.59 22.89
C LEU A 453 2.18 -16.48 24.42
N ALA A 454 2.48 -17.58 25.12
CA ALA A 454 2.60 -17.59 26.58
C ALA A 454 3.82 -16.77 27.03
N ASP A 455 4.94 -16.90 26.33
CA ASP A 455 6.19 -16.20 26.62
C ASP A 455 6.02 -14.69 26.41
N ARG A 456 5.32 -14.28 25.34
CA ARG A 456 4.94 -12.89 25.07
C ARG A 456 4.05 -12.32 26.17
N ALA A 457 3.03 -13.06 26.58
CA ALA A 457 2.13 -12.63 27.65
C ALA A 457 2.89 -12.43 28.97
N ALA A 458 3.80 -13.36 29.31
CA ALA A 458 4.68 -13.26 30.47
C ALA A 458 5.62 -12.04 30.39
N PHE A 459 6.20 -11.77 29.23
CA PHE A 459 7.01 -10.57 29.00
C PHE A 459 6.20 -9.28 29.17
N ILE A 460 5.02 -9.19 28.54
CA ILE A 460 4.13 -8.02 28.64
C ILE A 460 3.75 -7.76 30.10
N GLN A 461 3.37 -8.80 30.83
CA GLN A 461 3.05 -8.70 32.24
C GLN A 461 4.24 -8.17 33.03
N TRP A 462 5.41 -8.80 32.88
CA TRP A 462 6.63 -8.38 33.56
C TRP A 462 7.01 -6.93 33.24
N ALA A 463 6.98 -6.54 31.96
CA ALA A 463 7.31 -5.18 31.54
C ALA A 463 6.38 -4.16 32.20
N ASN A 464 5.08 -4.44 32.27
CA ASN A 464 4.10 -3.54 32.87
C ASN A 464 4.17 -3.47 34.41
N THR A 465 4.72 -4.49 35.07
CA THR A 465 4.81 -4.55 36.55
C THR A 465 6.17 -4.19 37.12
N THR A 466 7.25 -4.49 36.40
CA THR A 466 8.62 -4.48 36.95
C THR A 466 9.47 -3.33 36.40
N LEU A 467 9.24 -2.93 35.15
CA LEU A 467 9.98 -1.81 34.59
C LEU A 467 9.51 -0.48 35.22
N PRO A 468 10.43 0.48 35.42
CA PRO A 468 10.12 1.72 36.14
C PRO A 468 9.12 2.57 35.37
N LYS A 469 8.09 3.05 36.09
CA LYS A 469 7.07 3.95 35.55
C LYS A 469 7.52 5.41 35.78
N ALA A 470 8.29 5.95 34.83
CA ALA A 470 8.78 7.35 34.83
C ALA A 470 9.68 7.73 36.04
N PRO A 471 10.51 8.80 35.94
CA PRO A 471 10.87 9.57 34.75
C PRO A 471 12.02 8.93 33.94
N GLU A 472 12.39 7.67 34.21
CA GLU A 472 13.45 7.00 33.48
C GLU A 472 13.02 6.69 32.04
N PHE A 473 13.75 7.22 31.05
CA PHE A 473 13.52 6.92 29.64
C PHE A 473 14.56 5.92 29.14
N PHE A 474 14.10 4.86 28.48
CA PHE A 474 14.94 3.91 27.77
C PHE A 474 14.11 3.23 26.67
N ARG A 475 14.81 2.61 25.71
CA ARG A 475 14.21 1.79 24.65
C ARG A 475 14.48 0.31 24.87
N ILE A 476 13.58 -0.52 24.34
CA ILE A 476 13.78 -1.96 24.21
C ILE A 476 14.13 -2.27 22.75
N ALA A 477 15.30 -2.84 22.52
CA ALA A 477 15.73 -3.22 21.19
C ALA A 477 15.20 -4.60 20.78
N HIS A 478 14.98 -4.82 19.49
CA HIS A 478 14.73 -6.13 18.91
C HIS A 478 15.15 -6.15 17.43
N GLY A 479 15.11 -7.32 16.79
CA GLY A 479 15.44 -7.45 15.37
C GLY A 479 16.93 -7.68 15.15
N PHE A 480 17.52 -8.63 15.88
CA PHE A 480 18.96 -8.91 15.81
C PHE A 480 19.34 -9.73 14.58
N ASP A 481 18.37 -10.44 14.00
CA ASP A 481 18.49 -11.06 12.69
C ASP A 481 17.89 -10.17 11.59
N GLN A 482 18.47 -10.26 10.39
CA GLN A 482 17.95 -9.59 9.21
C GLN A 482 16.51 -10.10 8.97
N ASP A 483 15.56 -9.18 8.93
CA ASP A 483 14.12 -9.43 8.75
C ASP A 483 13.34 -9.99 9.96
N GLU A 484 13.90 -9.95 11.18
CA GLU A 484 13.15 -10.28 12.40
C GLU A 484 12.15 -9.15 12.73
N HIS A 485 10.87 -9.40 12.45
CA HIS A 485 9.77 -8.44 12.65
C HIS A 485 8.76 -8.89 13.70
N ASN A 486 8.84 -10.16 14.13
CA ASN A 486 7.80 -10.83 14.91
C ASN A 486 7.55 -10.21 16.29
N LEU A 487 8.48 -9.41 16.81
CA LEU A 487 8.39 -8.78 18.13
C LEU A 487 7.91 -7.32 18.10
N THR A 488 7.76 -6.70 16.92
CA THR A 488 7.36 -5.28 16.82
C THR A 488 5.97 -5.03 17.40
N ASP A 489 5.04 -5.97 17.27
CA ASP A 489 3.68 -5.82 17.81
C ASP A 489 3.63 -5.82 19.34
N LEU A 490 4.71 -6.20 20.07
CA LEU A 490 4.76 -6.05 21.53
C LEU A 490 4.62 -4.57 21.96
N GLY A 491 5.00 -3.63 21.08
CA GLY A 491 4.88 -2.19 21.30
C GLY A 491 3.47 -1.68 21.55
N ILE A 492 2.44 -2.43 21.14
CA ILE A 492 1.04 -2.04 21.40
C ILE A 492 0.60 -2.34 22.85
N TYR A 493 1.35 -3.17 23.58
CA TYR A 493 0.96 -3.69 24.89
C TYR A 493 1.80 -3.17 26.07
N ILE A 494 2.89 -2.46 25.77
CA ILE A 494 3.79 -1.92 26.81
C ILE A 494 3.98 -0.40 26.62
N PRO A 495 4.22 0.36 27.70
CA PRO A 495 4.39 1.81 27.63
C PRO A 495 5.77 2.24 27.13
N TYR A 496 6.68 1.29 26.85
CA TYR A 496 8.07 1.57 26.49
C TYR A 496 8.25 1.67 24.97
N PRO A 497 9.12 2.59 24.49
CA PRO A 497 9.50 2.69 23.09
C PRO A 497 10.36 1.51 22.63
N PHE A 498 10.23 1.15 21.36
CA PHE A 498 11.01 0.09 20.71
C PHE A 498 12.08 0.65 19.76
N TYR A 499 13.27 0.06 19.82
CA TYR A 499 14.34 0.29 18.84
C TYR A 499 14.47 -0.96 17.96
N LYS A 500 13.92 -0.91 16.75
CA LYS A 500 14.09 -1.99 15.78
C LYS A 500 15.39 -1.78 15.02
N ILE A 501 16.30 -2.75 15.11
CA ILE A 501 17.70 -2.61 14.65
C ILE A 501 17.82 -2.65 13.13
N TYR A 502 16.98 -3.41 12.43
CA TYR A 502 17.04 -3.55 10.97
C TYR A 502 15.66 -3.40 10.32
N ASN A 503 15.68 -3.10 9.01
CA ASN A 503 14.61 -3.19 8.01
C ASN A 503 13.15 -3.03 8.52
N THR A 504 12.52 -1.94 8.12
CA THR A 504 11.04 -1.86 8.15
C THR A 504 10.61 -1.03 6.97
N PRO A 505 9.42 -1.27 6.41
CA PRO A 505 8.79 -0.34 5.49
C PRO A 505 8.88 1.11 5.97
N THR A 506 8.58 1.41 7.24
CA THR A 506 8.55 2.82 7.71
C THR A 506 9.95 3.42 7.91
N GLY A 507 10.88 2.65 8.44
CA GLY A 507 12.28 3.03 8.64
C GLY A 507 13.01 3.19 7.33
N ASP A 508 12.75 2.35 6.34
CA ASP A 508 13.38 2.43 5.02
C ASP A 508 13.06 3.74 4.31
N HIS A 509 11.95 4.41 4.65
CA HIS A 509 11.61 5.71 4.11
C HIS A 509 12.11 6.89 4.94
N PHE A 510 12.56 6.70 6.18
CA PHE A 510 13.12 7.80 6.97
C PHE A 510 14.65 7.76 6.94
N LYS A 511 15.27 8.80 6.40
CA LYS A 511 16.73 8.85 6.13
C LYS A 511 17.60 8.61 7.35
N TYR A 512 17.09 8.91 8.54
CA TYR A 512 17.82 8.78 9.79
C TYR A 512 17.31 7.61 10.64
N ASN A 513 16.90 6.53 9.98
CA ASN A 513 16.69 5.25 10.62
C ASN A 513 18.04 4.70 11.11
N LEU A 514 18.27 4.72 12.42
CA LEU A 514 19.42 4.03 12.97
C LEU A 514 19.23 2.52 12.78
N GLY A 515 19.81 1.99 11.71
CA GLY A 515 19.71 0.59 11.29
C GLY A 515 20.90 -0.26 11.75
N SER A 516 21.32 -0.12 13.01
CA SER A 516 22.56 -0.71 13.50
C SER A 516 22.43 -1.32 14.90
N ALA A 517 23.07 -2.47 15.09
CA ALA A 517 23.19 -3.14 16.38
C ALA A 517 24.46 -2.73 17.16
N SER A 518 25.31 -1.83 16.63
CA SER A 518 26.58 -1.50 17.27
C SER A 518 26.38 -0.88 18.66
N ASN A 519 27.40 -0.97 19.52
CA ASN A 519 27.33 -0.42 20.88
C ASN A 519 27.04 1.09 20.86
N GLU A 520 27.62 1.79 19.90
CA GLU A 520 27.43 3.23 19.67
C GLU A 520 25.99 3.53 19.28
N ALA A 521 25.39 2.71 18.41
CA ALA A 521 24.00 2.85 17.98
C ALA A 521 23.02 2.58 19.14
N LEU A 522 23.23 1.48 19.88
CA LEU A 522 22.40 1.12 21.04
C LEU A 522 22.46 2.19 22.13
N ARG A 523 23.66 2.71 22.42
CA ARG A 523 23.86 3.79 23.37
C ARG A 523 23.21 5.09 22.90
N ALA A 524 23.39 5.47 21.63
CA ALA A 524 22.80 6.68 21.07
C ALA A 524 21.26 6.63 21.01
N ALA A 525 20.69 5.45 20.76
CA ALA A 525 19.25 5.21 20.82
C ALA A 525 18.72 5.03 22.27
N ASN A 526 19.59 5.08 23.28
CA ASN A 526 19.27 4.87 24.69
C ASN A 526 18.59 3.51 24.96
N VAL A 527 19.16 2.44 24.42
CA VAL A 527 18.67 1.08 24.62
C VAL A 527 19.18 0.55 25.96
N ARG A 528 18.25 0.12 26.82
CA ARG A 528 18.56 -0.54 28.09
C ARG A 528 18.43 -2.06 28.02
N PHE A 529 17.40 -2.51 27.33
CA PHE A 529 17.09 -3.92 27.17
C PHE A 529 17.02 -4.29 25.71
N ALA A 530 17.30 -5.56 25.41
CA ALA A 530 17.04 -6.18 24.14
C ALA A 530 16.19 -7.43 24.34
N ILE A 531 15.16 -7.59 23.52
CA ILE A 531 14.36 -8.81 23.47
C ILE A 531 14.62 -9.51 22.13
N SER A 532 14.80 -10.83 22.18
CA SER A 532 15.05 -11.65 21.00
C SER A 532 14.46 -13.05 21.16
N GLU A 533 14.12 -13.66 20.01
CA GLU A 533 13.72 -15.07 19.90
C GLU A 533 14.92 -16.03 19.95
N HIS A 534 16.14 -15.50 19.83
CA HIS A 534 17.38 -16.25 19.72
C HIS A 534 18.44 -15.72 20.68
N ALA A 535 19.48 -16.53 20.92
CA ALA A 535 20.54 -16.14 21.82
C ALA A 535 21.40 -15.02 21.18
N ILE A 536 21.59 -13.92 21.90
CA ILE A 536 22.50 -12.85 21.48
C ILE A 536 23.90 -13.17 22.02
N GLU A 537 24.80 -13.63 21.15
CA GLU A 537 26.17 -14.03 21.50
C GLU A 537 27.14 -12.82 21.50
N ARG A 538 26.88 -11.86 22.39
CA ARG A 538 27.67 -10.63 22.49
C ARG A 538 28.04 -10.29 23.93
N PRO A 539 29.29 -9.89 24.20
CA PRO A 539 29.76 -9.61 25.57
C PRO A 539 29.13 -8.35 26.18
N ASP A 540 28.60 -7.44 25.36
CA ASP A 540 27.90 -6.23 25.78
C ASP A 540 26.42 -6.47 26.17
N PHE A 541 25.97 -7.73 26.12
CA PHE A 541 24.65 -8.15 26.56
C PHE A 541 24.76 -9.16 27.70
N SER A 542 24.05 -8.92 28.80
CA SER A 542 23.87 -9.90 29.87
C SER A 542 22.44 -10.42 29.85
N LEU A 543 22.25 -11.74 29.86
CA LEU A 543 20.92 -12.33 29.93
C LEU A 543 20.29 -11.96 31.29
N GLU A 544 19.24 -11.14 31.25
CA GLU A 544 18.53 -10.66 32.43
C GLU A 544 17.42 -11.64 32.82
N ARG A 545 16.67 -12.11 31.83
CA ARG A 545 15.50 -12.97 32.04
C ARG A 545 15.19 -13.81 30.80
N ARG A 546 14.66 -15.00 31.04
CA ARG A 546 14.06 -15.88 30.04
C ARG A 546 12.56 -15.99 30.30
N PHE A 547 11.75 -15.83 29.27
CA PHE A 547 10.30 -16.06 29.31
C PHE A 547 10.03 -17.34 28.54
N GLY A 548 9.69 -18.40 29.28
CA GLY A 548 9.52 -19.75 28.73
C GLY A 548 10.72 -20.25 27.94
N GLN A 549 10.49 -20.68 26.70
CA GLN A 549 11.53 -21.28 25.86
C GLN A 549 11.97 -20.38 24.71
N SER A 550 11.11 -19.46 24.29
CA SER A 550 11.28 -18.73 23.03
C SER A 550 11.79 -17.30 23.20
N LEU A 551 11.49 -16.61 24.32
CA LEU A 551 11.86 -15.20 24.46
C LEU A 551 12.94 -14.96 25.51
N LEU A 552 13.97 -14.25 25.07
CA LEU A 552 15.14 -13.89 25.86
C LEU A 552 15.22 -12.38 26.00
N LEU A 553 15.38 -11.92 27.23
CA LEU A 553 15.59 -10.53 27.55
C LEU A 553 17.02 -10.34 28.06
N TYR A 554 17.74 -9.48 27.37
CA TYR A 554 19.09 -9.09 27.69
C TYR A 554 19.12 -7.65 28.20
N ARG A 555 20.03 -7.38 29.13
CA ARG A 555 20.41 -6.03 29.55
C ARG A 555 21.67 -5.60 28.78
N VAL A 556 21.66 -4.39 28.27
CA VAL A 556 22.83 -3.77 27.63
C VAL A 556 23.76 -3.27 28.73
N THR A 557 25.02 -3.73 28.75
CA THR A 557 25.95 -3.48 29.86
C THR A 557 26.43 -2.02 29.92
N ASN A 558 26.52 -1.34 28.77
CA ASN A 558 26.96 0.05 28.66
C ASN A 558 25.79 1.04 28.41
N TRP A 559 24.65 0.79 29.04
CA TRP A 559 23.49 1.67 28.94
C TRP A 559 23.70 2.98 29.73
N ASN A 560 23.36 4.10 29.12
CA ASN A 560 23.37 5.42 29.76
C ASN A 560 21.97 5.75 30.30
N PRO A 561 21.77 5.90 31.62
CA PRO A 561 20.46 6.21 32.19
C PRO A 561 19.92 7.60 31.80
N GLN A 562 20.78 8.50 31.34
CA GLN A 562 20.36 9.80 30.85
C GLN A 562 19.96 9.71 29.37
N PRO A 563 18.80 10.23 28.96
CA PRO A 563 18.37 10.22 27.56
C PRO A 563 19.10 11.28 26.71
N PHE A 564 20.27 11.71 27.16
CA PHE A 564 21.11 12.71 26.54
C PHE A 564 22.57 12.45 26.88
N GLU A 565 23.46 13.11 26.15
CA GLU A 565 24.90 13.12 26.42
C GLU A 565 25.43 14.55 26.43
N ILE A 566 26.40 14.81 27.30
CA ILE A 566 27.13 16.08 27.36
C ILE A 566 28.51 15.85 26.77
N SER A 567 28.91 16.65 25.78
CA SER A 567 30.24 16.63 25.17
C SER A 567 30.89 18.00 25.24
N GLY A 568 32.23 18.04 25.29
CA GLY A 568 32.98 19.30 25.34
C GLY A 568 32.68 20.19 26.55
N GLY A 569 32.22 19.61 27.67
CA GLY A 569 31.88 20.33 28.88
C GLY A 569 31.42 19.40 30.00
N ALA A 570 30.84 19.98 31.06
CA ALA A 570 30.35 19.26 32.23
C ALA A 570 29.09 19.94 32.80
N GLY A 571 28.30 19.20 33.56
CA GLY A 571 27.10 19.74 34.20
C GLY A 571 26.12 18.67 34.64
N THR A 572 25.16 19.07 35.48
CA THR A 572 23.98 18.24 35.79
C THR A 572 22.82 18.72 34.94
N VAL A 573 22.18 17.80 34.24
CA VAL A 573 20.94 18.05 33.50
C VAL A 573 19.89 17.07 34.03
N LYS A 574 18.69 17.55 34.30
CA LYS A 574 17.57 16.74 34.79
C LYS A 574 16.49 16.66 33.72
N LEU A 575 16.03 15.44 33.41
CA LEU A 575 14.84 15.25 32.59
C LEU A 575 13.59 15.61 33.41
N GLU A 576 12.81 16.57 32.92
CA GLU A 576 11.51 16.92 33.50
C GLU A 576 10.36 16.25 32.76
N GLN A 577 10.44 16.19 31.43
CA GLN A 577 9.38 15.63 30.56
C GLN A 577 9.99 15.02 29.31
N LEU A 578 9.49 13.86 28.89
CA LEU A 578 9.81 13.24 27.61
C LEU A 578 8.55 12.63 27.02
N ASP A 579 7.91 13.41 26.15
CA ASP A 579 6.75 13.00 25.38
C ASP A 579 7.10 12.92 23.88
N ASP A 580 6.12 12.55 23.08
CA ASP A 580 6.26 12.42 21.63
C ASP A 580 6.61 13.76 20.96
N GLU A 581 6.00 14.87 21.37
CA GLU A 581 6.18 16.18 20.73
C GLU A 581 6.84 17.23 21.64
N VAL A 582 7.16 16.88 22.89
CA VAL A 582 7.76 17.81 23.85
C VAL A 582 8.81 17.08 24.69
N VAL A 583 10.02 17.65 24.77
CA VAL A 583 11.05 17.20 25.71
C VAL A 583 11.52 18.40 26.53
N THR A 584 11.48 18.27 27.85
CA THR A 584 11.90 19.35 28.76
C THR A 584 13.04 18.87 29.65
N LEU A 585 14.12 19.64 29.66
CA LEU A 585 15.36 19.36 30.39
C LEU A 585 15.73 20.59 31.21
N ARG A 586 16.08 20.43 32.49
CA ARG A 586 16.65 21.50 33.31
C ARG A 586 18.14 21.32 33.45
N ALA A 587 18.92 22.25 32.94
CA ALA A 587 20.36 22.30 33.16
C ALA A 587 20.66 23.12 34.41
N GLU A 588 21.34 22.51 35.38
CA GLU A 588 21.70 23.15 36.66
C GLU A 588 22.81 24.20 36.48
N ALA A 589 23.03 25.00 37.53
CA ALA A 589 24.13 25.95 37.57
C ALA A 589 25.49 25.26 37.30
N GLY A 590 26.33 25.87 36.47
CA GLY A 590 27.63 25.34 36.06
C GLY A 590 27.59 24.39 34.84
N ALA A 591 26.41 24.00 34.36
CA ALA A 591 26.29 23.21 33.15
C ALA A 591 26.80 23.98 31.91
N HIS A 592 27.70 23.37 31.15
CA HIS A 592 28.27 23.94 29.92
C HIS A 592 28.68 22.85 28.92
N GLY A 593 28.90 23.23 27.66
CA GLY A 593 29.33 22.34 26.59
C GLY A 593 28.26 22.16 25.52
N LEU A 594 28.10 20.93 25.03
CA LEU A 594 27.12 20.56 24.02
C LEU A 594 26.23 19.44 24.57
N LEU A 595 24.91 19.61 24.45
CA LEU A 595 23.91 18.63 24.86
C LEU A 595 23.36 17.93 23.62
N ARG A 596 23.63 16.64 23.48
CA ARG A 596 23.00 15.78 22.47
C ARG A 596 21.81 15.07 23.08
N LEU A 597 20.64 15.20 22.48
CA LEU A 597 19.45 14.44 22.87
C LEU A 597 19.43 13.09 22.14
N ASN A 598 19.03 12.00 22.81
CA ASN A 598 18.88 10.66 22.22
C ASN A 598 17.56 10.52 21.43
N VAL A 599 17.28 11.55 20.63
CA VAL A 599 16.16 11.70 19.70
C VAL A 599 16.72 12.14 18.36
N THR A 600 16.33 11.44 17.31
CA THR A 600 16.76 11.71 15.94
C THR A 600 16.39 13.13 15.52
N TYR A 601 17.30 13.80 14.80
CA TYR A 601 17.08 15.12 14.24
C TYR A 601 15.97 15.10 13.19
N PHE A 602 15.10 16.11 13.25
CA PHE A 602 14.13 16.42 12.22
C PHE A 602 13.87 17.93 12.21
N PRO A 603 13.74 18.58 11.04
CA PRO A 603 13.73 20.05 10.94
C PRO A 603 12.55 20.74 11.63
N LYS A 604 11.52 19.98 11.99
CA LYS A 604 10.33 20.50 12.68
C LYS A 604 10.52 20.58 14.20
N TRP A 605 11.64 20.13 14.74
CA TRP A 605 11.97 20.39 16.13
C TRP A 605 12.54 21.79 16.29
N HIS A 606 12.01 22.53 17.25
CA HIS A 606 12.60 23.76 17.77
C HIS A 606 12.94 23.57 19.24
N VAL A 607 13.82 24.42 19.74
CA VAL A 607 14.23 24.40 21.14
C VAL A 607 14.33 25.82 21.65
N THR A 608 13.85 26.02 22.88
CA THR A 608 14.04 27.25 23.63
C THR A 608 14.77 26.95 24.93
N ARG A 609 15.50 27.93 25.45
CA ARG A 609 16.07 27.94 26.79
C ARG A 609 15.58 29.19 27.52
N GLU A 610 14.82 29.02 28.58
CA GLU A 610 14.13 30.13 29.27
C GLU A 610 13.32 31.00 28.28
N GLY A 611 12.64 30.35 27.32
CA GLY A 611 11.88 31.03 26.27
C GLY A 611 12.70 31.63 25.13
N ILE A 612 14.04 31.64 25.23
CA ILE A 612 14.93 32.15 24.17
C ILE A 612 15.25 31.03 23.18
N PRO A 613 15.04 31.20 21.86
CA PRO A 613 15.38 30.19 20.87
C PRO A 613 16.87 29.78 20.92
N VAL A 614 17.13 28.47 20.82
CA VAL A 614 18.49 27.92 20.74
C VAL A 614 18.63 27.16 19.42
N PRO A 615 19.75 27.29 18.67
CA PRO A 615 19.92 26.55 17.43
C PRO A 615 20.14 25.05 17.70
N ILE A 616 19.46 24.20 16.92
CA ILE A 616 19.72 22.75 16.87
C ILE A 616 20.75 22.49 15.77
N THR A 617 21.89 21.90 16.14
CA THR A 617 22.88 21.38 15.21
C THR A 617 22.69 19.87 15.05
N PRO A 618 22.60 19.34 13.82
CA PRO A 618 22.57 17.90 13.61
C PRO A 618 23.92 17.26 13.94
N LEU A 619 23.93 16.16 14.71
CA LEU A 619 25.14 15.42 15.08
C LEU A 619 25.05 13.96 14.59
N THR A 620 26.06 13.52 13.84
CA THR A 620 26.21 12.10 13.49
C THR A 620 26.91 11.33 14.61
N VAL A 621 26.60 10.04 14.75
CA VAL A 621 27.29 9.12 15.65
C VAL A 621 28.39 8.42 14.86
N SER A 622 29.62 8.51 15.35
CA SER A 622 30.78 7.90 14.69
C SER A 622 30.56 6.39 14.48
N GLY A 623 30.82 5.92 13.27
CA GLY A 623 30.66 4.51 12.90
C GLY A 623 29.22 4.03 12.71
N VAL A 624 28.21 4.89 12.89
CA VAL A 624 26.79 4.52 12.73
C VAL A 624 26.21 5.23 11.51
N ALA A 625 25.97 4.46 10.44
CA ALA A 625 25.31 4.97 9.24
C ALA A 625 23.89 5.49 9.56
N ASN A 626 23.44 6.47 8.79
CA ASN A 626 22.11 7.08 8.93
C ASN A 626 21.81 7.63 10.35
N SER A 627 22.83 7.88 11.16
CA SER A 627 22.65 8.52 12.46
C SER A 627 22.64 10.04 12.32
N LEU A 628 21.60 10.69 12.82
CA LEU A 628 21.58 12.14 12.95
C LEU A 628 20.72 12.52 14.15
N PHE A 629 21.31 13.12 15.18
CA PHE A 629 20.65 13.48 16.44
C PHE A 629 20.63 14.98 16.65
N MET A 630 19.71 15.45 17.50
CA MET A 630 19.67 16.86 17.89
C MET A 630 20.78 17.19 18.89
N GLN A 631 21.55 18.24 18.62
CA GLN A 631 22.55 18.79 19.53
C GLN A 631 22.32 20.29 19.74
N VAL A 632 22.45 20.78 20.96
CA VAL A 632 22.31 22.20 21.31
C VAL A 632 23.46 22.66 22.21
N PRO A 633 23.84 23.95 22.19
CA PRO A 633 24.71 24.52 23.21
C PRO A 633 24.11 24.36 24.61
N LEU A 634 24.88 23.78 25.54
CA LEU A 634 24.49 23.61 26.93
C LEU A 634 24.95 24.83 27.76
N GLN A 635 24.00 25.43 28.48
CA GLN A 635 24.21 26.43 29.54
C GLN A 635 23.11 26.23 30.59
N PRO A 636 23.21 26.80 31.80
CA PRO A 636 22.16 26.65 32.81
C PRO A 636 20.81 27.21 32.32
N GLY A 637 19.72 26.55 32.73
CA GLY A 637 18.34 26.96 32.40
C GLY A 637 17.43 25.82 31.95
N LEU A 638 16.16 26.14 31.75
CA LEU A 638 15.13 25.23 31.28
C LEU A 638 15.12 25.16 29.75
N TYR A 639 15.53 24.01 29.20
CA TYR A 639 15.40 23.68 27.78
C TYR A 639 14.04 23.05 27.51
N ARG A 640 13.39 23.51 26.45
CA ARG A 640 12.13 22.95 25.96
C ARG A 640 12.24 22.72 24.46
N PHE A 641 12.32 21.45 24.08
CA PHE A 641 12.27 20.97 22.71
C PHE A 641 10.81 20.69 22.37
N GLU A 642 10.35 21.18 21.24
CA GLU A 642 8.97 21.05 20.79
C GLU A 642 8.95 20.71 19.31
N TYR A 643 7.99 19.87 18.93
CA TYR A 643 7.74 19.50 17.54
C TYR A 643 6.66 20.41 16.95
N ASP A 644 7.04 21.24 15.99
CA ASP A 644 6.16 22.20 15.34
C ASP A 644 5.52 21.66 14.07
N ARG A 645 4.20 21.81 13.98
CA ARG A 645 3.46 21.52 12.75
C ARG A 645 3.42 22.76 11.87
N THR A 646 3.70 22.56 10.60
CA THR A 646 3.83 23.65 9.63
C THR A 646 2.53 23.83 8.84
N LEU A 647 2.43 24.94 8.11
CA LEU A 647 1.29 25.18 7.20
C LEU A 647 1.14 24.07 6.14
N SER A 648 2.23 23.40 5.75
CA SER A 648 2.16 22.26 4.82
C SER A 648 1.33 21.10 5.37
N ASP A 649 1.36 20.86 6.68
CA ASP A 649 0.65 19.75 7.33
C ASP A 649 -0.87 19.98 7.30
N TYR A 650 -1.30 21.21 7.58
CA TYR A 650 -2.71 21.59 7.57
C TYR A 650 -3.23 21.84 6.15
N SER A 651 -2.42 22.41 5.27
CA SER A 651 -2.84 22.69 3.89
C SER A 651 -3.16 21.40 3.12
N GLY A 652 -2.43 20.30 3.37
CA GLY A 652 -2.78 18.98 2.82
C GLY A 652 -4.22 18.55 3.17
N THR A 653 -4.64 18.75 4.42
CA THR A 653 -6.00 18.42 4.91
C THR A 653 -7.06 19.31 4.27
N ILE A 654 -6.78 20.60 4.12
CA ILE A 654 -7.68 21.55 3.44
C ILE A 654 -7.85 21.17 1.98
N LEU A 655 -6.75 20.91 1.26
CA LEU A 655 -6.78 20.51 -0.16
C LEU A 655 -7.52 19.19 -0.36
N PHE A 656 -7.31 18.21 0.53
CA PHE A 656 -8.07 16.96 0.55
C PHE A 656 -9.57 17.20 0.67
N SER A 657 -9.98 18.06 1.61
CA SER A 657 -11.38 18.41 1.83
C SER A 657 -11.99 19.08 0.60
N VAL A 658 -11.24 19.98 -0.05
CA VAL A 658 -11.65 20.61 -1.33
C VAL A 658 -11.78 19.58 -2.44
N GLY A 659 -10.84 18.65 -2.56
CA GLY A 659 -10.88 17.57 -3.56
C GLY A 659 -12.10 16.66 -3.37
N LEU A 660 -12.38 16.23 -2.13
CA LEU A 660 -13.57 15.45 -1.80
C LEU A 660 -14.87 16.21 -2.07
N ALA A 661 -14.96 17.47 -1.60
CA ALA A 661 -16.14 18.31 -1.82
C ALA A 661 -16.40 18.52 -3.32
N THR A 662 -15.34 18.73 -4.10
CA THR A 662 -15.43 18.84 -5.57
C THR A 662 -15.97 17.55 -6.18
N CYS A 663 -15.40 16.38 -5.83
CA CYS A 663 -15.92 15.09 -6.29
C CYS A 663 -17.40 14.90 -5.92
N LEU A 664 -17.81 15.24 -4.69
CA LEU A 664 -19.21 15.16 -4.25
C LEU A 664 -20.11 16.06 -5.12
N ILE A 665 -19.73 17.32 -5.34
CA ILE A 665 -20.46 18.25 -6.21
C ILE A 665 -20.59 17.68 -7.63
N LEU A 666 -19.51 17.11 -8.18
CA LEU A 666 -19.52 16.51 -9.52
C LEU A 666 -20.46 15.29 -9.60
N THR A 667 -20.73 14.58 -8.50
CA THR A 667 -21.70 13.47 -8.46
C THR A 667 -23.16 13.94 -8.47
N LEU A 668 -23.46 15.17 -8.04
CA LEU A 668 -24.83 15.67 -7.95
C LEU A 668 -25.54 15.70 -9.32
N PRO A 669 -26.88 15.52 -9.36
CA PRO A 669 -27.69 15.74 -10.56
C PRO A 669 -27.45 17.13 -11.16
N HIS A 670 -27.50 17.22 -12.50
CA HIS A 670 -27.22 18.47 -13.23
C HIS A 670 -28.03 19.67 -12.70
N ARG A 671 -29.33 19.48 -12.41
CA ARG A 671 -30.21 20.54 -11.88
C ARG A 671 -29.70 21.09 -10.55
N LEU A 672 -29.31 20.21 -9.63
CA LEU A 672 -28.78 20.60 -8.32
C LEU A 672 -27.44 21.31 -8.44
N ARG A 673 -26.54 20.82 -9.31
CA ARG A 673 -25.26 21.50 -9.58
C ARG A 673 -25.46 22.90 -10.16
N HIS A 674 -26.37 23.04 -11.11
CA HIS A 674 -26.67 24.33 -11.72
C HIS A 674 -27.23 25.32 -10.68
N ALA A 675 -28.15 24.87 -9.83
CA ALA A 675 -28.67 25.68 -8.73
C ALA A 675 -27.59 26.09 -7.72
N LEU A 676 -26.68 25.18 -7.35
CA LEU A 676 -25.54 25.50 -6.48
C LEU A 676 -24.59 26.51 -7.14
N TRP A 677 -24.33 26.38 -8.44
CA TRP A 677 -23.46 27.29 -9.17
C TRP A 677 -24.08 28.69 -9.29
N GLN A 678 -25.38 28.78 -9.60
CA GLN A 678 -26.11 30.05 -9.58
C GLN A 678 -26.11 30.70 -8.20
N ARG A 679 -26.28 29.92 -7.13
CA ARG A 679 -26.20 30.43 -5.75
C ARG A 679 -24.80 30.95 -5.42
N ALA A 680 -23.75 30.20 -5.74
CA ALA A 680 -22.37 30.61 -5.52
C ALA A 680 -22.01 31.88 -6.30
N ALA A 681 -22.46 32.00 -7.56
CA ALA A 681 -22.30 33.20 -8.36
C ALA A 681 -23.11 34.41 -7.84
N SER A 682 -24.20 34.15 -7.10
CA SER A 682 -25.05 35.18 -6.50
C SER A 682 -24.58 35.69 -5.13
N ILE A 683 -23.60 35.04 -4.48
CA ILE A 683 -23.00 35.54 -3.24
C ILE A 683 -22.28 36.84 -3.62
N PRO A 684 -22.77 38.03 -3.20
CA PRO A 684 -22.10 39.28 -3.52
C PRO A 684 -20.70 39.18 -2.94
N SER A 685 -19.67 39.40 -3.76
CA SER A 685 -18.30 39.43 -3.25
C SER A 685 -18.25 40.51 -2.15
N ASN A 686 -18.07 40.11 -0.90
CA ASN A 686 -17.97 41.07 0.21
C ASN A 686 -16.81 42.05 -0.02
N SER A 687 -15.89 41.76 -0.94
CA SER A 687 -14.90 42.70 -1.46
C SER A 687 -15.53 43.92 -2.15
N ALA A 688 -16.64 43.80 -2.88
CA ALA A 688 -17.34 44.95 -3.47
C ALA A 688 -18.03 45.83 -2.41
N ARG A 689 -18.59 45.23 -1.35
CA ARG A 689 -19.16 45.98 -0.22
C ARG A 689 -18.08 46.61 0.68
N LEU A 690 -16.95 45.92 0.90
CA LEU A 690 -15.80 46.47 1.61
C LEU A 690 -15.11 47.59 0.81
N PHE A 691 -15.03 47.49 -0.52
CA PHE A 691 -14.57 48.60 -1.37
C PHE A 691 -15.53 49.80 -1.33
N ALA A 692 -16.84 49.56 -1.37
CA ALA A 692 -17.85 50.62 -1.28
C ALA A 692 -17.89 51.28 0.13
N ALA A 693 -17.69 50.50 1.19
CA ALA A 693 -17.62 51.00 2.57
C ALA A 693 -16.32 51.78 2.83
N ARG A 694 -15.18 51.35 2.27
CA ARG A 694 -13.92 52.14 2.31
C ARG A 694 -14.05 53.47 1.58
N LYS A 695 -14.79 53.52 0.46
CA LYS A 695 -15.06 54.77 -0.26
C LYS A 695 -15.96 55.74 0.49
N ARG A 696 -16.88 55.25 1.34
CA ARG A 696 -17.75 56.09 2.20
C ARG A 696 -17.09 56.60 3.47
N ASN A 697 -16.02 55.96 3.95
CA ASN A 697 -15.25 56.45 5.10
C ASN A 697 -14.06 57.35 4.69
N GLN A 698 -13.89 57.63 3.40
CA GLN A 698 -12.90 58.56 2.85
C GLN A 698 -13.54 59.82 2.24
N SER A 699 -14.84 60.00 2.44
CA SER A 699 -15.62 61.22 2.19
C SER A 699 -16.22 61.66 3.51
#